data_AF-A0A6J8DCP2-F1
#
_entry.id   AF-A0A6J8DCP2-F1
#
_cell.length_a   1.000
_cell.length_b   1.000
_cell.length_c   1.000
_cell.angle_alpha   90.00
_cell.angle_beta   90.00
_cell.angle_gamma   90.00
#
_symmetry.space_group_name_H-M   'P 1'
#
loop_
_entity.id
_entity.type
_entity.pdbx_description
1 polymer ?
#
loop_
_entity_poly.entity_id
_entity_poly.type
_entity_poly.pdbx_seq_one_letter_code
_entity_poly.pdbx_strand_id
1 'polypeptide(L)'
;MLHSSNFDFRISPDPQTIDCLRNGHFGSIDLEPGLSHTVGPAGDAGSIDKTDINDTVIPENAGKVSSGVKRPTTDDHSYMNQKGQNASASNSNDHEYSCHLYTEEEEEDDEDVNFLCHDRMKDLLKMLNLKSNTDYDYASMLRMCSQTDLSEQDIFMGIIQEMKTRCPHLLETLVSVCVKDETKVNLRQITSVAVAYSCLMFARNNKNSGIQRCITMLAVKGDANDEFIRRLNRMSLSLSCSGKLRILDKAVIASHNMLVEAIRTNPLMKITGDNLDMYIRTNHQRTDNSNQDIHWFASNAFFTRLNYQNLPENTPEVRLKDIDAEMFVLNESETLKLNDVQKVLIGRLLCDRDEYQWLKNKLPQHIPHRYKIQSKYREKNEITPVLNGMGNTDVLDKYGVVLGGDMLTRERLQNAKNITYLAPTPKGRFEHLSPVTCELWHVKQDLLSKAYKALFKSDSLGECGTLFHMKTALRRNDVNGNVKSNYKAHEELFLLIVKALIHIASDEIKDCREQNRDIVLSSVFSKIYGLGYSTDDYVYNYFTNLLTWGMQIVNMNDTAKEGDMERLIMNMKENAAFFYSHSAMSKYFSECINTILQVDHLSSPHMKMRQLEGAFINTKGGNGKNKEADLVQEHAIRNQKDLIRGLGANKTENGSRRASSSADIIHRIGDNIDHLLNIPKLTTSHAKKTSSKDLEIAINILNKVQPFNYVKGRQFESFKTIAKNPKLVVQKKDLVHAIQKKIQRLFLNS
;
A
#
# COMPACT_ATOMS: atom_id res chain seq x y z
N MET A 1 -39.60 15.65 -26.91
CA MET A 1 -40.64 14.86 -26.23
C MET A 1 -40.40 13.40 -26.58
N LEU A 2 -40.13 12.59 -25.55
CA LEU A 2 -40.15 11.12 -25.45
C LEU A 2 -39.87 10.26 -26.71
N HIS A 3 -38.65 9.75 -26.81
CA HIS A 3 -38.38 8.42 -27.38
C HIS A 3 -37.53 7.61 -26.39
N SER A 4 -38.11 6.56 -25.84
CA SER A 4 -37.48 5.57 -24.97
C SER A 4 -36.73 4.53 -25.82
N SER A 5 -35.41 4.50 -25.71
CA SER A 5 -34.58 3.40 -26.19
C SER A 5 -34.37 2.37 -25.07
N ASN A 6 -34.69 1.12 -25.39
CA ASN A 6 -34.51 -0.07 -24.56
C ASN A 6 -33.03 -0.30 -24.23
N PHE A 7 -32.71 -0.45 -22.94
CA PHE A 7 -31.50 -1.14 -22.48
C PHE A 7 -31.93 -2.39 -21.71
N ASP A 8 -31.80 -3.52 -22.39
CA ASP A 8 -32.15 -4.85 -21.91
C ASP A 8 -30.93 -5.43 -21.16
N PHE A 9 -30.97 -5.45 -19.82
CA PHE A 9 -30.03 -6.20 -18.99
C PHE A 9 -30.69 -7.52 -18.59
N ARG A 10 -30.61 -8.53 -19.45
CA ARG A 10 -30.88 -9.92 -19.09
C ARG A 10 -29.55 -10.64 -18.89
N ILE A 11 -29.14 -10.82 -17.64
CA ILE A 11 -28.12 -11.80 -17.27
C ILE A 11 -28.90 -13.01 -16.73
N SER A 12 -29.07 -14.01 -17.60
CA SER A 12 -29.53 -15.34 -17.21
C SER A 12 -28.40 -16.04 -16.45
N PRO A 13 -28.66 -16.80 -15.38
CA PRO A 13 -27.73 -17.82 -14.95
C PRO A 13 -27.58 -18.85 -16.10
N ASP A 14 -26.37 -19.36 -16.29
CA ASP A 14 -26.06 -20.41 -17.25
C ASP A 14 -26.93 -21.66 -16.97
N PRO A 15 -27.70 -22.18 -17.94
CA PRO A 15 -28.49 -23.40 -17.82
C PRO A 15 -27.69 -24.61 -17.30
N GLN A 16 -26.38 -24.67 -17.51
CA GLN A 16 -25.53 -25.76 -17.00
C GLN A 16 -25.43 -25.79 -15.47
N THR A 17 -25.60 -24.65 -14.78
CA THR A 17 -25.53 -24.59 -13.31
C THR A 17 -26.77 -25.23 -12.66
N ILE A 18 -27.91 -25.20 -13.35
CA ILE A 18 -29.19 -25.72 -12.85
C ILE A 18 -29.32 -27.24 -13.12
N ASP A 19 -28.77 -27.73 -14.24
CA ASP A 19 -28.79 -29.18 -14.55
C ASP A 19 -27.76 -30.00 -13.75
N CYS A 20 -26.61 -29.41 -13.39
CA CYS A 20 -25.60 -30.06 -12.54
C CYS A 20 -26.11 -30.37 -11.12
N LEU A 21 -27.14 -29.67 -10.65
CA LEU A 21 -27.76 -29.89 -9.35
C LEU A 21 -28.72 -31.08 -9.34
N ARG A 22 -29.20 -31.54 -10.50
CA ARG A 22 -30.26 -32.56 -10.62
C ARG A 22 -29.79 -33.96 -11.04
N ASN A 23 -28.73 -34.10 -11.86
CA ASN A 23 -28.51 -35.36 -12.61
C ASN A 23 -27.17 -36.13 -12.41
N GLY A 24 -26.40 -35.88 -11.35
CA GLY A 24 -25.46 -36.89 -10.81
C GLY A 24 -24.43 -37.54 -11.76
N HIS A 25 -23.92 -36.86 -12.79
CA HIS A 25 -22.79 -37.31 -13.62
C HIS A 25 -21.84 -36.14 -13.89
N PHE A 26 -20.62 -36.21 -13.36
CA PHE A 26 -19.52 -35.36 -13.81
C PHE A 26 -18.53 -36.22 -14.60
N GLY A 27 -18.57 -36.09 -15.93
CA GLY A 27 -17.48 -36.50 -16.80
C GLY A 27 -16.27 -35.58 -16.56
N SER A 28 -15.09 -36.18 -16.59
CA SER A 28 -13.77 -35.55 -16.49
C SER A 28 -13.66 -34.27 -17.33
N ILE A 29 -13.32 -33.17 -16.66
CA ILE A 29 -12.72 -32.01 -17.33
C ILE A 29 -11.21 -32.29 -17.36
N ASP A 30 -10.68 -32.46 -18.57
CA ASP A 30 -9.27 -32.70 -18.83
C ASP A 30 -8.40 -31.54 -18.28
N LEU A 31 -7.53 -31.88 -17.33
CA LEU A 31 -6.34 -31.09 -17.01
C LEU A 31 -5.25 -31.53 -17.98
N GLU A 32 -4.76 -30.61 -18.81
CA GLU A 32 -3.56 -30.84 -19.62
C GLU A 32 -2.36 -31.22 -18.73
N PRO A 33 -1.64 -32.33 -19.01
CA PRO A 33 -0.48 -32.74 -18.22
C PRO A 33 0.77 -32.00 -18.68
N GLY A 34 1.18 -31.00 -17.90
CA GLY A 34 2.49 -30.37 -18.00
C GLY A 34 3.58 -31.20 -17.33
N LEU A 35 4.37 -31.88 -18.17
CA LEU A 35 5.78 -32.30 -17.97
C LEU A 35 6.12 -33.17 -16.74
N SER A 36 6.19 -34.47 -17.02
CA SER A 36 6.94 -35.47 -16.28
C SER A 36 8.45 -35.19 -16.31
N HIS A 37 9.11 -35.13 -15.14
CA HIS A 37 10.53 -35.43 -15.04
C HIS A 37 10.73 -36.76 -14.33
N THR A 38 11.23 -37.70 -15.11
CA THR A 38 11.64 -39.05 -14.74
C THR A 38 12.76 -39.03 -13.70
N VAL A 39 12.56 -39.76 -12.61
CA VAL A 39 13.58 -40.17 -11.65
C VAL A 39 14.19 -41.50 -12.14
N GLY A 40 15.52 -41.58 -12.11
CA GLY A 40 16.31 -42.80 -12.32
C GLY A 40 17.71 -42.62 -11.71
N PRO A 41 18.41 -43.71 -11.32
CA PRO A 41 18.85 -43.87 -9.93
C PRO A 41 20.38 -43.95 -9.71
N ALA A 42 20.74 -43.83 -8.43
CA ALA A 42 21.82 -44.51 -7.67
C ALA A 42 23.31 -44.38 -8.05
N GLY A 43 24.11 -44.23 -6.99
CA GLY A 43 25.57 -44.33 -6.89
C GLY A 43 26.17 -43.13 -6.14
N ASP A 44 27.03 -43.24 -5.14
CA ASP A 44 27.46 -44.34 -4.27
C ASP A 44 28.22 -43.72 -3.09
N ALA A 45 28.18 -44.39 -1.94
CA ALA A 45 29.11 -44.40 -0.80
C ALA A 45 30.14 -43.26 -0.55
N GLY A 46 30.13 -42.74 0.69
CA GLY A 46 31.24 -42.01 1.32
C GLY A 46 31.02 -41.79 2.81
N SER A 47 31.37 -42.80 3.61
CA SER A 47 31.35 -42.87 5.08
C SER A 47 32.42 -42.01 5.77
N ILE A 48 32.33 -41.94 7.12
CA ILE A 48 33.34 -41.53 8.15
C ILE A 48 33.11 -40.09 8.68
N ASP A 49 33.08 -39.74 9.97
CA ASP A 49 33.27 -40.46 11.24
C ASP A 49 32.48 -39.79 12.39
N LYS A 50 32.29 -40.52 13.48
CA LYS A 50 31.84 -40.03 14.80
C LYS A 50 33.03 -39.97 15.75
N THR A 51 33.30 -38.81 16.34
CA THR A 51 34.03 -38.55 17.61
C THR A 51 34.11 -37.02 17.74
N ASP A 52 34.05 -36.32 18.87
CA ASP A 52 34.32 -36.66 20.26
C ASP A 52 33.55 -35.72 21.21
N ILE A 53 33.41 -36.23 22.44
CA ILE A 53 32.92 -35.59 23.66
C ILE A 53 34.07 -34.78 24.31
N ASN A 54 33.75 -33.66 24.96
CA ASN A 54 34.31 -33.12 26.23
C ASN A 54 34.05 -31.60 26.28
N ASP A 55 33.35 -31.09 27.31
CA ASP A 55 33.91 -30.59 28.59
C ASP A 55 35.07 -29.59 28.34
N THR A 56 35.12 -28.36 28.86
CA THR A 56 34.85 -27.95 30.24
C THR A 56 34.92 -26.40 30.36
N VAL A 57 34.30 -25.87 31.42
CA VAL A 57 34.80 -24.78 32.29
C VAL A 57 34.61 -23.30 31.89
N ILE A 58 33.72 -22.69 32.67
CA ILE A 58 33.61 -21.27 33.03
C ILE A 58 34.90 -20.78 33.74
N PRO A 59 35.29 -19.51 33.57
CA PRO A 59 35.63 -18.75 34.77
C PRO A 59 34.91 -17.39 34.83
N GLU A 60 34.25 -17.18 35.97
CA GLU A 60 33.97 -15.89 36.55
C GLU A 60 35.28 -15.12 36.73
N ASN A 61 35.28 -13.82 36.43
CA ASN A 61 36.00 -12.88 37.28
C ASN A 61 35.48 -11.45 37.14
N ALA A 62 35.24 -10.88 38.32
CA ALA A 62 34.77 -9.54 38.58
C ALA A 62 35.82 -8.47 38.24
N GLY A 63 35.33 -7.29 37.83
CA GLY A 63 36.16 -6.10 37.68
C GLY A 63 35.30 -4.84 37.60
N LYS A 64 34.93 -4.30 38.77
CA LYS A 64 34.43 -2.92 38.91
C LYS A 64 35.53 -1.95 38.50
N VAL A 65 35.27 -1.07 37.53
CA VAL A 65 36.03 0.18 37.35
C VAL A 65 35.07 1.34 37.12
N SER A 66 35.19 2.35 37.98
CA SER A 66 34.49 3.62 37.95
C SER A 66 35.27 4.66 37.12
N SER A 67 34.55 5.48 36.37
CA SER A 67 34.87 6.87 35.96
C SER A 67 33.83 7.25 34.89
N GLY A 68 33.12 8.38 34.91
CA GLY A 68 33.46 9.69 35.41
C GLY A 68 33.74 10.61 34.21
N VAL A 69 32.73 10.93 33.38
CA VAL A 69 32.86 11.99 32.36
C VAL A 69 31.58 12.83 32.24
N LYS A 70 31.81 14.13 32.25
CA LYS A 70 30.91 15.30 32.31
C LYS A 70 30.01 15.42 31.08
N ARG A 71 28.75 15.84 31.29
CA ARG A 71 27.88 16.39 30.23
C ARG A 71 28.14 17.90 30.07
N PRO A 72 28.25 18.44 28.85
CA PRO A 72 28.11 19.86 28.60
C PRO A 72 26.64 20.25 28.42
N THR A 73 26.39 21.48 28.85
CA THR A 73 25.19 22.30 28.90
C THR A 73 24.62 22.66 27.53
N THR A 74 23.29 22.67 27.41
CA THR A 74 22.56 23.62 26.56
C THR A 74 21.34 24.11 27.35
N ASP A 75 21.41 25.37 27.75
CA ASP A 75 20.30 26.17 28.26
C ASP A 75 19.45 26.73 27.10
N ASP A 76 18.26 27.21 27.51
CA ASP A 76 17.33 28.15 26.86
C ASP A 76 16.30 27.55 25.89
N HIS A 77 14.98 27.69 26.08
CA HIS A 77 14.14 28.40 27.05
C HIS A 77 12.69 27.87 26.88
N SER A 78 12.06 27.35 27.95
CA SER A 78 10.96 27.96 28.77
C SER A 78 9.62 28.15 28.02
N TYR A 79 8.46 27.71 28.51
CA TYR A 79 7.84 28.08 29.79
C TYR A 79 6.77 27.06 30.30
N MET A 80 6.94 26.69 31.58
CA MET A 80 5.97 26.53 32.70
C MET A 80 4.70 25.66 32.53
N ASN A 81 4.39 24.74 33.46
CA ASN A 81 4.25 25.04 34.90
C ASN A 81 4.52 23.83 35.84
N GLN A 82 5.13 24.13 36.98
CA GLN A 82 5.43 23.24 38.10
C GLN A 82 4.19 23.00 38.99
N LYS A 83 4.09 21.80 39.61
CA LYS A 83 3.96 21.63 41.07
C LYS A 83 3.88 20.14 41.47
N GLY A 84 4.63 19.79 42.51
CA GLY A 84 4.23 18.76 43.47
C GLY A 84 5.03 17.46 43.44
N GLN A 85 6.17 17.44 44.14
CA GLN A 85 6.78 16.21 44.63
C GLN A 85 5.80 15.48 45.57
N ASN A 86 5.68 14.16 45.41
CA ASN A 86 5.74 13.23 46.54
C ASN A 86 5.98 11.81 46.03
N ALA A 87 7.00 11.19 46.61
CA ALA A 87 7.40 9.82 46.39
C ALA A 87 6.35 8.85 46.93
N SER A 88 6.06 7.79 46.18
CA SER A 88 5.69 6.50 46.76
C SER A 88 6.14 5.40 45.81
N ALA A 89 7.02 4.54 46.35
CA ALA A 89 7.48 3.32 45.72
C ALA A 89 6.32 2.31 45.65
N SER A 90 6.14 1.66 44.51
CA SER A 90 5.55 0.32 44.48
C SER A 90 6.05 -0.44 43.25
N ASN A 91 6.45 -1.68 43.53
CA ASN A 91 7.18 -2.62 42.69
C ASN A 91 6.52 -2.89 41.34
N SER A 92 7.27 -2.71 40.25
CA SER A 92 7.06 -3.41 38.99
C SER A 92 7.94 -4.66 38.98
N ASN A 93 7.35 -5.82 39.23
CA ASN A 93 7.97 -7.08 38.84
C ASN A 93 7.91 -7.17 37.31
N ASP A 94 9.04 -6.87 36.68
CA ASP A 94 9.32 -7.25 35.30
C ASP A 94 9.41 -8.78 35.23
N HIS A 95 8.42 -9.41 34.60
CA HIS A 95 8.57 -10.78 34.14
C HIS A 95 8.85 -10.77 32.63
N GLU A 96 10.09 -11.15 32.31
CA GLU A 96 10.51 -11.66 31.00
C GLU A 96 9.49 -12.68 30.48
N TYR A 97 8.91 -12.44 29.31
CA TYR A 97 8.05 -13.41 28.66
C TYR A 97 8.87 -14.33 27.75
N SER A 98 9.15 -15.51 28.29
CA SER A 98 9.33 -16.74 27.51
C SER A 98 8.05 -17.04 26.73
N CYS A 99 8.18 -17.36 25.45
CA CYS A 99 7.10 -17.85 24.60
C CYS A 99 6.66 -19.23 25.12
N HIS A 100 5.70 -19.25 26.04
CA HIS A 100 5.01 -20.48 26.39
C HIS A 100 4.02 -20.83 25.28
N LEU A 101 4.35 -21.90 24.56
CA LEU A 101 3.43 -22.67 23.74
C LEU A 101 2.19 -23.00 24.59
N TYR A 102 1.05 -22.39 24.27
CA TYR A 102 -0.23 -22.85 24.80
C TYR A 102 -0.49 -24.23 24.19
N THR A 103 -0.39 -25.26 25.02
CA THR A 103 -0.86 -26.61 24.71
C THR A 103 -2.37 -26.56 24.48
N GLU A 104 -2.84 -27.31 23.48
CA GLU A 104 -4.26 -27.58 23.28
C GLU A 104 -4.81 -28.20 24.56
N GLU A 105 -5.74 -27.53 25.26
CA GLU A 105 -6.84 -28.15 26.00
C GLU A 105 -7.77 -27.12 26.70
N GLU A 106 -9.04 -27.53 26.79
CA GLU A 106 -10.16 -27.03 27.60
C GLU A 106 -10.86 -25.71 27.20
N GLU A 107 -11.99 -25.89 26.49
CA GLU A 107 -13.05 -24.89 26.39
C GLU A 107 -13.79 -24.85 27.74
N GLU A 108 -13.70 -23.73 28.47
CA GLU A 108 -14.64 -23.44 29.57
C GLU A 108 -16.06 -23.36 28.99
N ASP A 109 -16.88 -24.33 29.39
CA ASP A 109 -18.32 -24.34 29.20
C ASP A 109 -18.94 -23.18 30.01
N ASP A 110 -19.38 -22.12 29.33
CA ASP A 110 -20.39 -21.21 29.87
C ASP A 110 -21.71 -22.00 29.96
N GLU A 111 -21.85 -22.85 30.98
CA GLU A 111 -23.13 -23.37 31.44
C GLU A 111 -23.95 -22.20 31.99
N ASP A 112 -24.78 -21.58 31.16
CA ASP A 112 -26.11 -21.19 31.63
C ASP A 112 -27.10 -20.78 30.52
N VAL A 113 -28.30 -21.36 30.66
CA VAL A 113 -29.59 -21.06 30.00
C VAL A 113 -29.80 -21.59 28.58
N ASN A 114 -30.19 -22.87 28.47
CA ASN A 114 -31.05 -23.32 27.36
C ASN A 114 -31.84 -24.61 27.65
N PHE A 115 -32.60 -24.65 28.75
CA PHE A 115 -33.29 -25.89 29.18
C PHE A 115 -34.66 -26.13 28.52
N LEU A 116 -35.24 -25.20 27.73
CA LEU A 116 -36.61 -25.37 27.21
C LEU A 116 -36.73 -25.73 25.72
N CYS A 117 -35.64 -25.69 24.95
CA CYS A 117 -35.66 -25.96 23.50
C CYS A 117 -35.00 -27.31 23.12
N HIS A 118 -34.41 -28.01 24.08
CA HIS A 118 -33.50 -29.12 23.80
C HIS A 118 -34.21 -30.44 23.43
N ASP A 119 -35.35 -30.76 24.05
CA ASP A 119 -36.01 -32.06 23.84
C ASP A 119 -36.84 -32.14 22.54
N ARG A 120 -37.56 -31.08 22.17
CA ARG A 120 -38.27 -31.04 20.87
C ARG A 120 -37.31 -31.01 19.68
N MET A 121 -36.13 -30.42 19.85
CA MET A 121 -35.10 -30.43 18.82
C MET A 121 -34.45 -31.81 18.71
N LYS A 122 -34.19 -32.52 19.83
CA LYS A 122 -33.65 -33.89 19.84
C LYS A 122 -34.48 -34.90 19.03
N ASP A 123 -35.81 -34.81 19.07
CA ASP A 123 -36.69 -35.72 18.33
C ASP A 123 -36.72 -35.45 16.82
N LEU A 124 -36.73 -34.17 16.42
CA LEU A 124 -36.57 -33.75 15.02
C LEU A 124 -35.18 -34.14 14.46
N LEU A 125 -34.16 -34.15 15.33
CA LEU A 125 -32.78 -34.52 15.01
C LEU A 125 -32.54 -36.03 14.88
N LYS A 126 -33.32 -36.87 15.60
CA LYS A 126 -33.35 -38.33 15.38
C LYS A 126 -33.92 -38.68 14.00
N MET A 127 -34.89 -37.92 13.51
CA MET A 127 -35.49 -38.13 12.19
C MET A 127 -34.58 -37.76 11.02
N LEU A 128 -33.65 -36.80 11.19
CA LEU A 128 -32.78 -36.30 10.11
C LEU A 128 -31.49 -37.12 9.89
N ASN A 129 -31.32 -38.23 10.61
CA ASN A 129 -30.17 -39.16 10.48
C ASN A 129 -28.77 -38.51 10.62
N LEU A 130 -28.66 -37.43 11.41
CA LEU A 130 -27.44 -36.62 11.56
C LEU A 130 -26.38 -37.24 12.50
N LYS A 131 -26.41 -38.57 12.75
CA LYS A 131 -25.46 -39.25 13.64
C LYS A 131 -24.02 -39.28 13.09
N SER A 132 -23.82 -39.11 11.78
CA SER A 132 -22.50 -39.15 11.13
C SER A 132 -21.69 -37.84 11.20
N ASN A 133 -22.28 -36.73 11.67
CA ASN A 133 -21.59 -35.43 11.73
C ASN A 133 -20.88 -35.14 13.05
N THR A 134 -20.99 -36.04 14.03
CA THR A 134 -20.34 -35.95 15.35
C THR A 134 -19.07 -36.78 15.46
N ASP A 135 -18.74 -37.60 14.46
CA ASP A 135 -17.49 -38.34 14.43
C ASP A 135 -16.31 -37.40 14.11
N TYR A 136 -15.28 -37.43 14.95
CA TYR A 136 -14.10 -36.57 14.82
C TYR A 136 -13.26 -36.89 13.58
N ASP A 137 -13.41 -38.09 13.00
CA ASP A 137 -12.59 -38.60 11.90
C ASP A 137 -12.97 -38.10 10.49
N TYR A 138 -14.08 -37.35 10.31
CA TYR A 138 -14.49 -36.87 9.00
C TYR A 138 -14.21 -35.37 8.79
N ALA A 139 -13.61 -34.98 7.67
CA ALA A 139 -13.39 -33.56 7.33
C ALA A 139 -14.74 -32.82 7.13
N SER A 140 -14.96 -31.63 7.70
CA SER A 140 -16.18 -30.82 7.46
C SER A 140 -15.79 -29.39 7.12
N MET A 141 -16.50 -28.79 6.17
CA MET A 141 -16.36 -27.37 5.80
C MET A 141 -16.72 -26.45 6.98
N LEU A 142 -17.61 -26.89 7.88
CA LEU A 142 -17.93 -26.12 9.09
C LEU A 142 -16.84 -26.20 10.17
N ARG A 143 -15.91 -27.16 10.07
CA ARG A 143 -14.73 -27.24 10.95
C ARG A 143 -13.54 -26.42 10.42
N MET A 144 -13.68 -25.76 9.26
CA MET A 144 -12.67 -24.85 8.74
C MET A 144 -12.36 -23.76 9.78
N CYS A 145 -11.18 -23.88 10.37
CA CYS A 145 -10.71 -22.99 11.42
C CYS A 145 -9.45 -22.21 11.03
N SER A 146 -8.81 -22.59 9.91
CA SER A 146 -7.63 -21.91 9.40
C SER A 146 -8.04 -20.60 8.71
N GLN A 147 -7.30 -19.54 8.98
CA GLN A 147 -7.54 -18.20 8.45
C GLN A 147 -7.29 -18.14 6.94
N THR A 148 -6.36 -18.96 6.44
CA THR A 148 -6.08 -19.11 5.01
C THR A 148 -7.30 -19.67 4.28
N ASP A 149 -7.88 -20.76 4.80
CA ASP A 149 -9.04 -21.39 4.17
C ASP A 149 -10.26 -20.43 4.12
N LEU A 150 -10.51 -19.70 5.21
CA LEU A 150 -11.59 -18.70 5.27
C LEU A 150 -11.37 -17.52 4.31
N SER A 151 -10.11 -17.26 3.91
CA SER A 151 -9.74 -16.16 3.01
C SER A 151 -9.80 -16.52 1.53
N GLU A 152 -9.85 -17.81 1.18
CA GLU A 152 -9.65 -18.26 -0.21
C GLU A 152 -10.75 -19.19 -0.72
N GLN A 153 -11.38 -19.96 0.14
CA GLN A 153 -12.35 -20.98 -0.28
C GLN A 153 -13.78 -20.44 -0.36
N ASP A 154 -14.60 -21.07 -1.22
CA ASP A 154 -16.05 -20.88 -1.25
C ASP A 154 -16.71 -21.73 -0.16
N ILE A 155 -16.79 -21.16 1.04
CA ILE A 155 -17.40 -21.82 2.19
C ILE A 155 -18.89 -22.13 1.98
N PHE A 156 -19.63 -21.31 1.21
CA PHE A 156 -21.07 -21.49 1.02
C PHE A 156 -21.35 -22.69 0.13
N MET A 157 -20.71 -22.76 -1.05
CA MET A 157 -20.87 -23.91 -1.94
C MET A 157 -20.32 -25.19 -1.34
N GLY A 158 -19.20 -25.10 -0.60
CA GLY A 158 -18.65 -26.24 0.14
C GLY A 158 -19.65 -26.83 1.14
N ILE A 159 -20.35 -25.97 1.90
CA ILE A 159 -21.41 -26.40 2.83
C ILE A 159 -22.56 -27.09 2.09
N ILE A 160 -23.02 -26.55 0.96
CA ILE A 160 -24.09 -27.18 0.19
C ILE A 160 -23.65 -28.58 -0.30
N GLN A 161 -22.41 -28.73 -0.76
CA GLN A 161 -21.89 -30.02 -1.20
C GLN A 161 -21.75 -31.02 -0.04
N GLU A 162 -21.34 -30.56 1.14
CA GLU A 162 -21.33 -31.37 2.37
C GLU A 162 -22.76 -31.83 2.72
N MET A 163 -23.74 -30.93 2.66
CA MET A 163 -25.13 -31.27 2.97
C MET A 163 -25.72 -32.30 2.00
N LYS A 164 -25.42 -32.18 0.69
CA LYS A 164 -25.87 -33.17 -0.32
C LYS A 164 -25.40 -34.58 0.01
N THR A 165 -24.16 -34.70 0.47
CA THR A 165 -23.54 -36.00 0.73
C THR A 165 -23.95 -36.57 2.08
N ARG A 166 -24.14 -35.72 3.10
CA ARG A 166 -24.32 -36.17 4.50
C ARG A 166 -25.74 -36.09 5.01
N CYS A 167 -26.52 -35.11 4.57
CA CYS A 167 -27.86 -34.86 5.05
C CYS A 167 -28.80 -34.32 3.95
N PRO A 168 -28.97 -35.08 2.84
CA PRO A 168 -29.74 -34.62 1.67
C PRO A 168 -31.19 -34.23 2.00
N HIS A 169 -31.85 -34.94 2.93
CA HIS A 169 -33.22 -34.60 3.36
C HIS A 169 -33.30 -33.23 4.09
N LEU A 170 -32.28 -32.89 4.89
CA LEU A 170 -32.22 -31.59 5.55
C LEU A 170 -31.96 -30.48 4.53
N LEU A 171 -31.12 -30.76 3.53
CA LEU A 171 -30.90 -29.85 2.41
C LEU A 171 -32.20 -29.57 1.66
N GLU A 172 -32.94 -30.62 1.29
CA GLU A 172 -34.23 -30.49 0.60
C GLU A 172 -35.24 -29.67 1.41
N THR A 173 -35.29 -29.90 2.73
CA THR A 173 -36.15 -29.13 3.65
C THR A 173 -35.76 -27.65 3.66
N LEU A 174 -34.49 -27.34 3.83
CA LEU A 174 -34.01 -25.95 3.88
C LEU A 174 -34.16 -25.25 2.53
N VAL A 175 -33.94 -25.96 1.42
CA VAL A 175 -34.21 -25.47 0.07
C VAL A 175 -35.69 -25.16 -0.09
N SER A 176 -36.60 -26.07 0.29
CA SER A 176 -38.05 -25.84 0.23
C SER A 176 -38.52 -24.61 1.01
N VAL A 177 -37.82 -24.26 2.11
CA VAL A 177 -38.14 -23.09 2.94
C VAL A 177 -37.53 -21.80 2.37
N CYS A 178 -36.27 -21.85 1.92
CA CYS A 178 -35.51 -20.66 1.51
C CYS A 178 -35.64 -20.33 0.01
N VAL A 179 -36.04 -21.30 -0.81
CA VAL A 179 -36.11 -21.21 -2.27
C VAL A 179 -37.56 -21.33 -2.72
N LYS A 180 -38.09 -20.24 -3.29
CA LYS A 180 -39.47 -20.20 -3.83
C LYS A 180 -39.60 -20.88 -5.20
N ASP A 181 -38.54 -20.86 -5.99
CA ASP A 181 -38.48 -21.44 -7.34
C ASP A 181 -37.10 -22.09 -7.51
N GLU A 182 -37.06 -23.42 -7.47
CA GLU A 182 -35.84 -24.21 -7.59
C GLU A 182 -35.17 -24.09 -8.95
N THR A 183 -35.88 -23.60 -9.97
CA THR A 183 -35.32 -23.37 -11.31
C THR A 183 -34.58 -22.03 -11.38
N LYS A 184 -34.65 -21.19 -10.34
CA LYS A 184 -34.05 -19.84 -10.29
C LYS A 184 -33.40 -19.55 -8.95
N VAL A 185 -32.55 -20.46 -8.49
CA VAL A 185 -31.76 -20.27 -7.27
C VAL A 185 -30.74 -19.15 -7.48
N ASN A 186 -30.76 -18.15 -6.61
CA ASN A 186 -29.75 -17.09 -6.59
C ASN A 186 -28.76 -17.24 -5.41
N LEU A 187 -27.64 -16.53 -5.47
CA LEU A 187 -26.58 -16.57 -4.45
C LEU A 187 -27.10 -16.29 -3.04
N ARG A 188 -28.01 -15.31 -2.88
CA ARG A 188 -28.59 -14.97 -1.57
C ARG A 188 -29.33 -16.15 -0.95
N GLN A 189 -30.03 -16.94 -1.76
CA GLN A 189 -30.74 -18.13 -1.28
C GLN A 189 -29.77 -19.24 -0.90
N ILE A 190 -28.72 -19.47 -1.70
CA ILE A 190 -27.64 -20.43 -1.39
C ILE A 190 -27.00 -20.09 -0.05
N THR A 191 -26.60 -18.82 0.13
CA THR A 191 -26.03 -18.32 1.38
C THR A 191 -27.00 -18.50 2.55
N SER A 192 -28.29 -18.24 2.35
CA SER A 192 -29.30 -18.38 3.41
C SER A 192 -29.42 -19.83 3.89
N VAL A 193 -29.45 -20.79 2.96
CA VAL A 193 -29.47 -22.23 3.27
C VAL A 193 -28.20 -22.63 4.02
N ALA A 194 -27.02 -22.22 3.51
CA ALA A 194 -25.74 -22.52 4.13
C ALA A 194 -25.66 -21.97 5.57
N VAL A 195 -26.01 -20.69 5.78
CA VAL A 195 -26.02 -20.06 7.11
C VAL A 195 -27.02 -20.74 8.05
N ALA A 196 -28.22 -21.08 7.57
CA ALA A 196 -29.22 -21.78 8.39
C ALA A 196 -28.70 -23.13 8.87
N TYR A 197 -28.10 -23.92 7.97
CA TYR A 197 -27.45 -25.18 8.33
C TYR A 197 -26.29 -24.97 9.32
N SER A 198 -25.46 -23.96 9.10
CA SER A 198 -24.36 -23.63 10.02
C SER A 198 -24.84 -23.27 11.42
N CYS A 199 -25.93 -22.51 11.56
CA CYS A 199 -26.51 -22.19 12.87
C CYS A 199 -26.96 -23.46 13.59
N LEU A 200 -27.64 -24.37 12.87
CA LEU A 200 -28.09 -25.65 13.43
C LEU A 200 -26.92 -26.53 13.88
N MET A 201 -25.85 -26.60 13.07
CA MET A 201 -24.67 -27.40 13.40
C MET A 201 -23.85 -26.79 14.54
N PHE A 202 -23.69 -25.46 14.56
CA PHE A 202 -22.97 -24.75 15.62
C PHE A 202 -23.69 -24.84 16.97
N ALA A 203 -25.02 -24.72 16.99
CA ALA A 203 -25.82 -24.90 18.21
C ALA A 203 -25.69 -26.31 18.81
N ARG A 204 -25.29 -27.31 18.01
CA ARG A 204 -25.03 -28.68 18.47
C ARG A 204 -23.59 -28.92 18.87
N ASN A 205 -22.65 -28.36 18.11
CA ASN A 205 -21.22 -28.48 18.35
C ASN A 205 -20.55 -27.17 17.92
N ASN A 206 -20.07 -26.41 18.90
CA ASN A 206 -19.38 -25.14 18.73
C ASN A 206 -18.10 -25.26 17.84
N LYS A 207 -17.54 -26.46 17.66
CA LYS A 207 -16.40 -26.71 16.76
C LYS A 207 -16.80 -26.54 15.29
N ASN A 208 -18.07 -26.72 14.93
CA ASN A 208 -18.62 -26.47 13.60
C ASN A 208 -18.92 -24.96 13.41
N SER A 209 -17.86 -24.14 13.47
CA SER A 209 -17.94 -22.68 13.57
C SER A 209 -17.51 -21.92 12.31
N GLY A 210 -17.25 -22.57 11.17
CA GLY A 210 -16.71 -21.93 9.97
C GLY A 210 -17.45 -20.64 9.55
N ILE A 211 -18.78 -20.68 9.46
CA ILE A 211 -19.60 -19.50 9.16
C ILE A 211 -19.65 -18.51 10.33
N GLN A 212 -19.74 -18.97 11.57
CA GLN A 212 -19.72 -18.10 12.76
C GLN A 212 -18.41 -17.32 12.86
N ARG A 213 -17.28 -17.92 12.47
CA ARG A 213 -15.97 -17.28 12.35
C ARG A 213 -16.00 -16.16 11.29
N CYS A 214 -16.52 -16.44 10.09
CA CYS A 214 -16.71 -15.44 9.05
C CYS A 214 -17.57 -14.27 9.52
N ILE A 215 -18.74 -14.56 10.10
CA ILE A 215 -19.67 -13.53 10.59
C ILE A 215 -19.05 -12.71 11.72
N THR A 216 -18.34 -13.34 12.67
CA THR A 216 -17.61 -12.61 13.72
C THR A 216 -16.55 -11.68 13.13
N MET A 217 -15.77 -12.13 12.13
CA MET A 217 -14.76 -11.28 11.49
C MET A 217 -15.38 -10.13 10.68
N LEU A 218 -16.50 -10.36 10.02
CA LEU A 218 -17.27 -9.30 9.36
C LEU A 218 -17.81 -8.29 10.37
N ALA A 219 -18.30 -8.75 11.52
CA ALA A 219 -18.76 -7.89 12.60
C ALA A 219 -17.61 -7.01 13.14
N VAL A 220 -16.41 -7.60 13.34
CA VAL A 220 -15.21 -6.85 13.73
C VAL A 220 -14.81 -5.82 12.65
N LYS A 221 -14.79 -6.21 11.37
CA LYS A 221 -14.54 -5.32 10.23
C LYS A 221 -15.54 -4.17 10.16
N GLY A 222 -16.79 -4.44 10.52
CA GLY A 222 -17.90 -3.49 10.51
C GLY A 222 -18.06 -2.66 11.78
N ASP A 223 -17.07 -2.65 12.69
CA ASP A 223 -17.12 -1.89 13.96
C ASP A 223 -18.34 -2.27 14.82
N ALA A 224 -18.65 -3.57 14.90
CA ALA A 224 -19.69 -4.07 15.78
C ALA A 224 -19.24 -4.02 17.24
N ASN A 225 -20.04 -3.39 18.09
CA ASN A 225 -19.82 -3.40 19.53
C ASN A 225 -20.10 -4.78 20.17
N ASP A 226 -19.57 -5.00 21.37
CA ASP A 226 -19.70 -6.27 22.09
C ASP A 226 -21.15 -6.65 22.42
N GLU A 227 -22.02 -5.66 22.59
CA GLU A 227 -23.46 -5.85 22.78
C GLU A 227 -24.09 -6.51 21.54
N PHE A 228 -23.76 -6.02 20.35
CA PHE A 228 -24.23 -6.58 19.08
C PHE A 228 -23.69 -7.99 18.86
N ILE A 229 -22.41 -8.23 19.12
CA ILE A 229 -21.80 -9.56 19.01
C ILE A 229 -22.46 -10.55 19.99
N ARG A 230 -22.74 -10.14 21.24
CA ARG A 230 -23.48 -10.97 22.21
C ARG A 230 -24.87 -11.37 21.70
N ARG A 231 -25.59 -10.45 21.03
CA ARG A 231 -26.90 -10.74 20.45
C ARG A 231 -26.81 -11.74 19.29
N LEU A 232 -25.84 -11.58 18.39
CA LEU A 232 -25.60 -12.53 17.30
C LEU A 232 -25.18 -13.91 17.81
N ASN A 233 -24.36 -13.97 18.86
CA ASN A 233 -23.95 -15.23 19.47
C ASN A 233 -25.13 -15.98 20.08
N ARG A 234 -26.05 -15.28 20.78
CA ARG A 234 -27.31 -15.89 21.26
C ARG A 234 -28.17 -16.47 20.15
N MET A 235 -28.04 -15.96 18.92
CA MET A 235 -28.72 -16.48 17.73
C MET A 235 -27.91 -17.57 17.00
N SER A 236 -26.79 -18.04 17.56
CA SER A 236 -25.86 -18.98 16.91
C SER A 236 -25.26 -18.48 15.59
N LEU A 237 -25.27 -17.16 15.37
CA LEU A 237 -24.75 -16.53 14.15
C LEU A 237 -23.28 -16.14 14.26
N SER A 238 -22.77 -15.94 15.47
CA SER A 238 -21.39 -15.53 15.70
C SER A 238 -20.77 -16.28 16.87
N LEU A 239 -19.45 -16.23 16.97
CA LEU A 239 -18.72 -16.61 18.18
C LEU A 239 -19.05 -15.67 19.35
N SER A 240 -18.78 -16.13 20.57
CA SER A 240 -18.82 -15.33 21.79
C SER A 240 -17.76 -14.22 21.78
N CYS A 241 -17.82 -13.28 22.74
CA CYS A 241 -16.78 -12.25 22.88
C CYS A 241 -15.40 -12.85 23.18
N SER A 242 -15.33 -13.93 23.96
CA SER A 242 -14.08 -14.69 24.19
C SER A 242 -13.62 -15.40 22.92
N GLY A 243 -14.54 -16.03 22.19
CA GLY A 243 -14.26 -16.66 20.89
C GLY A 243 -13.75 -15.67 19.83
N LYS A 244 -14.28 -14.44 19.82
CA LYS A 244 -13.81 -13.31 19.02
C LYS A 244 -12.33 -13.01 19.29
N LEU A 245 -11.94 -12.90 20.56
CA LEU A 245 -10.52 -12.64 20.91
C LEU A 245 -9.62 -13.79 20.45
N ARG A 246 -10.02 -15.05 20.70
CA ARG A 246 -9.27 -16.24 20.27
C ARG A 246 -9.04 -16.28 18.76
N ILE A 247 -10.06 -15.95 17.96
CA ILE A 247 -9.91 -15.99 16.49
C ILE A 247 -9.02 -14.85 15.98
N LEU A 248 -9.02 -13.69 16.63
CA LEU A 248 -8.10 -12.60 16.33
C LEU A 248 -6.66 -12.99 16.67
N ASP A 249 -6.42 -13.64 17.81
CA ASP A 249 -5.10 -14.15 18.19
C ASP A 249 -4.60 -15.20 17.19
N LYS A 250 -5.48 -16.12 16.75
CA LYS A 250 -5.15 -17.07 15.66
C LYS A 250 -4.85 -16.36 14.34
N ALA A 251 -5.51 -15.24 14.03
CA ALA A 251 -5.19 -14.43 12.86
C ALA A 251 -3.80 -13.78 12.97
N VAL A 252 -3.41 -13.29 14.15
CA VAL A 252 -2.05 -12.79 14.37
C VAL A 252 -1.01 -13.88 14.10
N ILE A 253 -1.22 -15.09 14.64
CA ILE A 253 -0.32 -16.23 14.43
C ILE A 253 -0.26 -16.61 12.94
N ALA A 254 -1.41 -16.67 12.26
CA ALA A 254 -1.45 -16.98 10.83
C ALA A 254 -0.67 -15.94 10.00
N SER A 255 -0.85 -14.64 10.26
CA SER A 255 -0.09 -13.56 9.58
C SER A 255 1.41 -13.73 9.79
N HIS A 256 1.83 -14.01 11.03
CA HIS A 256 3.23 -14.27 11.35
C HIS A 256 3.79 -15.50 10.59
N ASN A 257 3.06 -16.61 10.57
CA ASN A 257 3.48 -17.82 9.87
C ASN A 257 3.59 -17.61 8.35
N MET A 258 2.66 -16.84 7.76
CA MET A 258 2.72 -16.48 6.33
C MET A 258 3.98 -15.66 6.01
N LEU A 259 4.34 -14.70 6.87
CA LEU A 259 5.57 -13.93 6.72
C LEU A 259 6.81 -14.84 6.81
N VAL A 260 6.89 -15.72 7.82
CA VAL A 260 8.02 -16.64 8.00
C VAL A 260 8.19 -17.55 6.79
N GLU A 261 7.09 -18.11 6.27
CA GLU A 261 7.12 -18.95 5.09
C GLU A 261 7.51 -18.17 3.81
N ALA A 262 7.02 -16.94 3.67
CA ALA A 262 7.43 -16.07 2.58
C ALA A 262 8.94 -15.78 2.60
N ILE A 263 9.53 -15.56 3.78
CA ILE A 263 10.98 -15.35 3.94
C ILE A 263 11.77 -16.61 3.61
N ARG A 264 11.29 -17.79 4.04
CA ARG A 264 11.94 -19.07 3.73
C ARG A 264 11.95 -19.35 2.22
N THR A 265 10.84 -19.07 1.55
CA THR A 265 10.69 -19.31 0.10
C THR A 265 11.40 -18.25 -0.74
N ASN A 266 11.41 -17.00 -0.28
CA ASN A 266 12.07 -15.89 -0.96
C ASN A 266 12.69 -14.92 0.07
N PRO A 267 14.00 -15.03 0.35
CA PRO A 267 14.63 -14.18 1.36
C PRO A 267 14.85 -12.74 0.87
N LEU A 268 14.64 -12.47 -0.42
CA LEU A 268 14.85 -11.17 -1.02
C LEU A 268 13.61 -10.30 -0.86
N MET A 269 13.66 -9.41 0.12
CA MET A 269 12.58 -8.47 0.41
C MET A 269 13.05 -7.05 0.67
N LYS A 270 12.11 -6.13 0.52
CA LYS A 270 12.17 -4.75 1.01
C LYS A 270 11.14 -4.58 2.12
N ILE A 271 11.51 -3.82 3.15
CA ILE A 271 10.55 -3.36 4.15
C ILE A 271 10.24 -1.89 3.87
N THR A 272 8.95 -1.54 3.85
CA THR A 272 8.53 -0.13 3.91
C THR A 272 7.76 0.07 5.20
N GLY A 273 7.97 1.19 5.88
CA GLY A 273 7.24 1.51 7.09
C GLY A 273 6.91 2.98 7.23
N ASP A 274 5.94 3.25 8.10
CA ASP A 274 5.46 4.59 8.42
C ASP A 274 4.78 4.60 9.81
N ASN A 275 4.55 5.79 10.36
CA ASN A 275 4.04 5.98 11.71
C ASN A 275 2.56 5.55 11.81
N LEU A 276 2.28 4.73 12.82
CA LEU A 276 0.95 4.38 13.27
C LEU A 276 0.66 5.12 14.58
N ASP A 277 0.37 6.40 14.46
CA ASP A 277 -0.01 7.23 15.59
C ASP A 277 -1.48 6.99 15.97
N MET A 278 -1.73 6.82 17.26
CA MET A 278 -3.05 6.56 17.83
C MET A 278 -3.29 7.43 19.06
N TYR A 279 -4.49 7.99 19.15
CA TYR A 279 -4.94 8.70 20.33
C TYR A 279 -6.00 7.90 21.09
N ILE A 280 -5.70 7.56 22.33
CA ILE A 280 -6.63 6.89 23.24
C ILE A 280 -7.22 7.95 24.17
N ARG A 281 -8.52 8.18 24.04
CA ARG A 281 -9.27 9.07 24.92
C ARG A 281 -9.78 8.28 26.11
N THR A 282 -9.61 8.82 27.30
CA THR A 282 -10.28 8.31 28.49
C THR A 282 -11.66 8.97 28.61
N ASN A 283 -12.68 8.21 29.01
CA ASN A 283 -14.04 8.75 29.19
C ASN A 283 -14.07 9.82 30.29
N HIS A 284 -13.27 9.62 31.33
CA HIS A 284 -13.12 10.54 32.45
C HIS A 284 -11.63 10.75 32.71
N GLN A 285 -11.12 11.93 32.32
CA GLN A 285 -9.75 12.31 32.62
C GLN A 285 -9.56 12.48 34.12
N ARG A 286 -8.57 11.79 34.67
CA ARG A 286 -8.13 11.90 36.06
C ARG A 286 -6.61 11.92 36.10
N THR A 287 -6.04 12.32 37.23
CA THR A 287 -4.57 12.34 37.43
C THR A 287 -3.93 10.96 37.24
N ASP A 288 -4.66 9.89 37.53
CA ASP A 288 -4.29 8.48 37.36
C ASP A 288 -4.79 7.87 36.04
N ASN A 289 -5.53 8.63 35.23
CA ASN A 289 -6.14 8.15 33.98
C ASN A 289 -6.23 9.27 32.93
N SER A 290 -5.12 9.57 32.29
CA SER A 290 -5.01 10.59 31.23
C SER A 290 -5.18 10.01 29.83
N ASN A 291 -5.49 10.87 28.86
CA ASN A 291 -5.43 10.48 27.46
C ASN A 291 -3.99 10.07 27.10
N GLN A 292 -3.86 9.09 26.20
CA GLN A 292 -2.58 8.55 25.79
C GLN A 292 -2.37 8.77 24.30
N ASP A 293 -1.20 9.31 23.95
CA ASP A 293 -0.66 9.32 22.60
C ASP A 293 0.26 8.11 22.43
N ILE A 294 -0.13 7.16 21.58
CA ILE A 294 0.66 5.99 21.24
C ILE A 294 1.30 6.20 19.88
N HIS A 295 2.63 6.09 19.85
CA HIS A 295 3.45 6.24 18.64
C HIS A 295 4.03 4.88 18.23
N TRP A 296 3.36 4.17 17.33
CA TRP A 296 3.85 2.92 16.78
C TRP A 296 4.46 3.11 15.40
N PHE A 297 5.23 2.13 14.95
CA PHE A 297 5.78 2.06 13.61
C PHE A 297 5.21 0.82 12.91
N ALA A 298 4.39 1.04 11.88
CA ALA A 298 3.87 -0.04 11.06
C ALA A 298 4.84 -0.33 9.92
N SER A 299 5.03 -1.60 9.58
CA SER A 299 5.91 -2.04 8.51
C SER A 299 5.24 -3.11 7.65
N ASN A 300 5.57 -3.13 6.36
CA ASN A 300 5.17 -4.14 5.39
C ASN A 300 6.41 -4.73 4.73
N ALA A 301 6.39 -6.04 4.49
CA ALA A 301 7.40 -6.73 3.70
C ALA A 301 6.91 -6.96 2.26
N PHE A 302 7.71 -6.53 1.30
CA PHE A 302 7.51 -6.73 -0.12
C PHE A 302 8.59 -7.66 -0.66
N PHE A 303 8.17 -8.80 -1.19
CA PHE A 303 9.08 -9.81 -1.73
C PHE A 303 9.35 -9.58 -3.21
N THR A 304 10.61 -9.79 -3.63
CA THR A 304 10.99 -9.59 -5.03
C THR A 304 10.20 -10.48 -5.98
N ARG A 305 9.85 -9.94 -7.15
CA ARG A 305 9.29 -10.69 -8.29
C ARG A 305 10.35 -10.98 -9.35
N LEU A 306 11.56 -10.46 -9.16
CA LEU A 306 12.70 -10.65 -10.04
C LEU A 306 13.65 -11.69 -9.46
N ASN A 307 14.07 -12.64 -10.30
CA ASN A 307 15.18 -13.52 -9.92
C ASN A 307 16.51 -12.82 -10.22
N TYR A 308 17.07 -12.14 -9.21
CA TYR A 308 18.39 -11.53 -9.27
C TYR A 308 19.33 -12.03 -8.16
N GLN A 309 19.08 -13.23 -7.62
CA GLN A 309 19.93 -13.85 -6.59
C GLN A 309 21.38 -14.07 -7.07
N ASN A 310 21.60 -14.15 -8.38
CA ASN A 310 22.92 -14.35 -8.99
C ASN A 310 23.65 -13.03 -9.28
N LEU A 311 23.09 -11.86 -8.97
CA LEU A 311 23.81 -10.60 -9.14
C LEU A 311 24.94 -10.49 -8.12
N PRO A 312 26.08 -9.86 -8.49
CA PRO A 312 27.17 -9.64 -7.57
C PRO A 312 26.73 -8.86 -6.32
N GLU A 313 27.20 -9.30 -5.16
CA GLU A 313 26.98 -8.63 -3.87
C GLU A 313 28.11 -7.65 -3.51
N ASN A 314 29.18 -7.63 -4.30
CA ASN A 314 30.32 -6.75 -4.09
C ASN A 314 29.92 -5.29 -4.33
N THR A 315 30.15 -4.45 -3.33
CA THR A 315 30.00 -3.01 -3.44
C THR A 315 31.12 -2.43 -4.31
N PRO A 316 30.83 -1.48 -5.22
CA PRO A 316 31.88 -0.79 -5.97
C PRO A 316 32.88 -0.08 -5.04
N GLU A 317 34.18 -0.26 -5.28
CA GLU A 317 35.24 0.50 -4.60
C GLU A 317 35.35 1.92 -5.19
N VAL A 318 34.33 2.74 -4.99
CA VAL A 318 34.29 4.12 -5.47
C VAL A 318 34.62 5.06 -4.32
N ARG A 319 35.70 5.83 -4.46
CA ARG A 319 35.99 6.92 -3.51
C ARG A 319 35.02 8.06 -3.78
N LEU A 320 34.22 8.44 -2.78
CA LEU A 320 33.20 9.50 -2.91
C LEU A 320 33.75 10.83 -3.48
N LYS A 321 35.02 11.14 -3.19
CA LYS A 321 35.71 12.34 -3.71
C LYS A 321 35.95 12.33 -5.22
N ASP A 322 35.95 11.15 -5.85
CA ASP A 322 36.22 10.96 -7.27
C ASP A 322 34.91 10.92 -8.09
N ILE A 323 33.74 11.02 -7.43
CA ILE A 323 32.44 11.05 -8.10
C ILE A 323 32.21 12.44 -8.68
N ASP A 324 31.95 12.48 -9.99
CA ASP A 324 31.61 13.70 -10.70
C ASP A 324 30.14 14.09 -10.44
N ALA A 325 29.94 15.29 -9.87
CA ALA A 325 28.61 15.84 -9.62
C ALA A 325 27.78 16.05 -10.90
N GLU A 326 28.40 16.13 -12.09
CA GLU A 326 27.64 16.19 -13.35
C GLU A 326 26.82 14.93 -13.63
N MET A 327 27.19 13.78 -13.05
CA MET A 327 26.44 12.51 -13.20
C MET A 327 25.04 12.56 -12.58
N PHE A 328 24.80 13.49 -11.65
CA PHE A 328 23.53 13.69 -10.94
C PHE A 328 22.56 14.63 -11.68
N VAL A 329 23.00 15.20 -12.80
CA VAL A 329 22.17 15.98 -13.71
C VAL A 329 21.85 15.11 -14.93
N LEU A 330 20.70 15.34 -15.56
CA LEU A 330 20.34 14.64 -16.79
C LEU A 330 21.39 14.88 -17.87
N ASN A 331 21.90 13.81 -18.46
CA ASN A 331 22.73 13.90 -19.66
C ASN A 331 21.86 14.07 -20.93
N GLU A 332 22.49 14.27 -22.07
CA GLU A 332 21.77 14.49 -23.35
C GLU A 332 20.91 13.28 -23.74
N SER A 333 21.43 12.06 -23.60
CA SER A 333 20.68 10.83 -23.90
C SER A 333 19.46 10.66 -23.00
N GLU A 334 19.61 10.90 -21.70
CA GLU A 334 18.52 10.86 -20.73
C GLU A 334 17.48 11.95 -21.01
N THR A 335 17.92 13.15 -21.39
CA THR A 335 17.05 14.27 -21.75
C THR A 335 16.22 13.93 -23.00
N LEU A 336 16.84 13.35 -24.03
CA LEU A 336 16.13 12.91 -25.23
C LEU A 336 15.09 11.82 -24.91
N LYS A 337 15.46 10.83 -24.09
CA LYS A 337 14.53 9.78 -23.64
C LYS A 337 13.35 10.36 -22.88
N LEU A 338 13.59 11.26 -21.93
CA LEU A 338 12.50 11.92 -21.20
C LEU A 338 11.63 12.77 -22.13
N ASN A 339 12.19 13.46 -23.11
CA ASN A 339 11.41 14.21 -24.10
C ASN A 339 10.47 13.30 -24.90
N ASP A 340 10.94 12.12 -25.32
CA ASP A 340 10.10 11.15 -26.03
C ASP A 340 9.01 10.57 -25.13
N VAL A 341 9.31 10.31 -23.85
CA VAL A 341 8.31 9.96 -22.83
C VAL A 341 7.26 11.08 -22.71
N GLN A 342 7.69 12.34 -22.57
CA GLN A 342 6.79 13.48 -22.42
C GLN A 342 5.85 13.64 -23.64
N LYS A 343 6.34 13.40 -24.86
CA LYS A 343 5.48 13.35 -26.07
C LYS A 343 4.39 12.30 -25.94
N VAL A 344 4.72 11.08 -25.50
CA VAL A 344 3.72 10.02 -25.27
C VAL A 344 2.70 10.43 -24.20
N LEU A 345 3.15 11.05 -23.10
CA LEU A 345 2.27 11.51 -22.02
C LEU A 345 1.32 12.62 -22.47
N ILE A 346 1.80 13.58 -23.26
CA ILE A 346 0.97 14.59 -23.94
C ILE A 346 -0.10 13.90 -24.79
N GLY A 347 0.31 12.91 -25.60
CA GLY A 347 -0.61 12.13 -26.42
C GLY A 347 -1.71 11.45 -25.60
N ARG A 348 -1.35 10.85 -24.46
CA ARG A 348 -2.31 10.21 -23.54
C ARG A 348 -3.32 11.23 -22.99
N LEU A 349 -2.91 12.48 -22.73
CA LEU A 349 -3.79 13.55 -22.23
C LEU A 349 -4.68 14.16 -23.33
N LEU A 350 -4.21 14.15 -24.59
CA LEU A 350 -5.00 14.57 -25.75
C LEU A 350 -6.11 13.59 -26.10
N CYS A 351 -5.88 12.28 -25.93
CA CYS A 351 -6.83 11.20 -26.26
C CYS A 351 -8.18 11.28 -25.53
N ASP A 352 -8.35 12.19 -24.56
CA ASP A 352 -9.64 12.40 -23.92
C ASP A 352 -10.59 13.31 -24.74
N ARG A 353 -10.12 13.91 -25.85
CA ARG A 353 -10.97 14.54 -26.86
C ARG A 353 -11.25 13.61 -28.03
N ASP A 354 -12.45 13.72 -28.57
CA ASP A 354 -12.93 12.88 -29.66
C ASP A 354 -12.04 13.01 -30.91
N GLU A 355 -11.57 14.23 -31.22
CA GLU A 355 -10.67 14.53 -32.35
C GLU A 355 -9.31 13.81 -32.27
N TYR A 356 -8.88 13.40 -31.07
CA TYR A 356 -7.61 12.71 -30.83
C TYR A 356 -7.78 11.24 -30.46
N GLN A 357 -8.99 10.66 -30.49
CA GLN A 357 -9.19 9.24 -30.15
C GLN A 357 -8.36 8.30 -31.04
N TRP A 358 -8.07 8.70 -32.28
CA TRP A 358 -7.20 7.93 -33.19
C TRP A 358 -5.77 7.77 -32.66
N LEU A 359 -5.27 8.68 -31.82
CA LEU A 359 -3.94 8.57 -31.20
C LEU A 359 -3.88 7.37 -30.25
N LYS A 360 -4.98 7.00 -29.60
CA LYS A 360 -5.02 5.90 -28.63
C LYS A 360 -4.51 4.57 -29.19
N ASN A 361 -4.78 4.32 -30.47
CA ASN A 361 -4.33 3.11 -31.18
C ASN A 361 -2.88 3.22 -31.67
N LYS A 362 -2.31 4.43 -31.76
CA LYS A 362 -0.94 4.69 -32.22
C LYS A 362 0.06 4.95 -31.08
N LEU A 363 -0.44 5.21 -29.86
CA LEU A 363 0.36 5.39 -28.66
C LEU A 363 0.69 4.03 -28.02
N PRO A 364 1.88 3.88 -27.42
CA PRO A 364 2.19 2.68 -26.66
C PRO A 364 1.28 2.59 -25.42
N GLN A 365 0.62 1.44 -25.25
CA GLN A 365 -0.15 1.15 -24.03
C GLN A 365 0.75 1.12 -22.78
N HIS A 366 2.02 0.74 -22.95
CA HIS A 366 3.05 0.68 -21.93
C HIS A 366 4.37 1.12 -22.57
N ILE A 367 4.99 2.18 -22.08
CA ILE A 367 6.21 2.74 -22.68
C ILE A 367 7.32 1.67 -22.62
N PRO A 368 8.04 1.39 -23.72
CA PRO A 368 9.10 0.39 -23.69
C PRO A 368 10.21 0.72 -22.68
N HIS A 369 10.50 -0.22 -21.79
CA HIS A 369 11.63 -0.18 -20.88
C HIS A 369 12.11 -1.61 -20.58
N ARG A 370 13.33 -1.77 -20.07
CA ARG A 370 14.00 -3.07 -19.89
C ARG A 370 13.17 -4.09 -19.09
N TYR A 371 12.45 -3.61 -18.09
CA TYR A 371 11.76 -4.43 -17.09
C TYR A 371 10.25 -4.53 -17.29
N LYS A 372 9.75 -4.18 -18.48
CA LYS A 372 8.31 -4.17 -18.81
C LYS A 372 7.63 -5.52 -18.57
N ILE A 373 8.31 -6.62 -18.89
CA ILE A 373 7.73 -7.96 -18.73
C ILE A 373 7.54 -8.26 -17.25
N GLN A 374 8.50 -7.85 -16.42
CA GLN A 374 8.51 -8.17 -15.01
C GLN A 374 7.61 -7.26 -14.20
N SER A 375 7.43 -6.01 -14.62
CA SER A 375 6.53 -5.07 -13.95
C SER A 375 5.05 -5.47 -14.00
N LYS A 376 4.68 -6.47 -14.82
CA LYS A 376 3.33 -7.05 -14.87
C LYS A 376 3.08 -8.13 -13.80
N TYR A 377 4.12 -8.71 -13.21
CA TYR A 377 3.93 -9.80 -12.26
C TYR A 377 3.36 -9.29 -10.95
N ARG A 378 2.43 -10.07 -10.37
CA ARG A 378 1.87 -9.79 -9.06
C ARG A 378 2.91 -10.08 -8.00
N GLU A 379 3.12 -9.14 -7.09
CA GLU A 379 3.97 -9.35 -5.92
C GLU A 379 3.19 -10.02 -4.79
N LYS A 380 3.87 -10.93 -4.10
CA LYS A 380 3.44 -11.38 -2.77
C LYS A 380 3.85 -10.30 -1.77
N ASN A 381 2.90 -9.85 -0.98
CA ASN A 381 3.13 -8.89 0.09
C ASN A 381 2.52 -9.44 1.37
N GLU A 382 3.29 -9.44 2.46
CA GLU A 382 2.79 -9.80 3.77
C GLU A 382 2.87 -8.58 4.69
N ILE A 383 1.73 -8.25 5.29
CA ILE A 383 1.55 -7.12 6.19
C ILE A 383 1.54 -7.70 7.61
N THR A 384 2.66 -7.50 8.29
CA THR A 384 2.86 -7.89 9.68
C THR A 384 3.84 -6.88 10.28
N PRO A 385 3.75 -6.54 11.58
CA PRO A 385 4.81 -5.79 12.26
C PRO A 385 6.12 -6.60 12.18
N VAL A 386 6.95 -6.32 11.17
CA VAL A 386 8.11 -7.14 10.81
C VAL A 386 9.17 -7.10 11.93
N LEU A 387 9.29 -5.96 12.61
CA LEU A 387 10.40 -5.71 13.55
C LEU A 387 10.22 -6.30 14.95
N ASN A 388 9.00 -6.61 15.40
CA ASN A 388 8.75 -7.09 16.78
C ASN A 388 8.43 -8.60 16.87
N GLY A 389 8.28 -9.28 15.73
CA GLY A 389 7.84 -10.68 15.69
C GLY A 389 8.79 -11.63 14.99
N MET A 390 9.86 -11.15 14.34
CA MET A 390 10.80 -12.06 13.70
C MET A 390 11.61 -12.80 14.76
N GLY A 391 11.46 -14.13 14.79
CA GLY A 391 12.45 -15.02 15.38
C GLY A 391 13.80 -14.88 14.68
N ASN A 392 14.58 -15.95 14.62
CA ASN A 392 15.98 -15.91 14.22
C ASN A 392 16.22 -15.07 12.92
N THR A 393 16.87 -13.92 13.08
CA THR A 393 17.02 -12.87 12.04
C THR A 393 18.11 -13.18 11.02
N ASP A 394 18.69 -14.38 11.08
CA ASP A 394 19.85 -14.80 10.30
C ASP A 394 19.68 -14.57 8.78
N VAL A 395 18.45 -14.67 8.28
CA VAL A 395 18.15 -14.40 6.85
C VAL A 395 18.28 -12.90 6.50
N LEU A 396 17.90 -12.01 7.42
CA LEU A 396 18.07 -10.55 7.24
C LEU A 396 19.53 -10.15 7.34
N ASP A 397 20.25 -10.76 8.27
CA ASP A 397 21.67 -10.52 8.49
C ASP A 397 22.49 -10.99 7.27
N LYS A 398 22.07 -12.07 6.59
CA LYS A 398 22.72 -12.59 5.39
C LYS A 398 22.54 -11.70 4.15
N TYR A 399 21.32 -11.24 3.86
CA TYR A 399 21.02 -10.58 2.59
C TYR A 399 20.90 -9.04 2.69
N GLY A 400 20.94 -8.49 3.91
CA GLY A 400 20.53 -7.12 4.19
C GLY A 400 19.06 -6.87 3.84
N VAL A 401 18.51 -5.72 4.21
CA VAL A 401 17.13 -5.33 3.92
C VAL A 401 17.10 -3.85 3.55
N VAL A 402 16.55 -3.56 2.37
CA VAL A 402 16.21 -2.18 2.00
C VAL A 402 15.05 -1.75 2.91
N LEU A 403 15.23 -0.63 3.60
CA LEU A 403 14.19 -0.05 4.45
C LEU A 403 13.73 1.28 3.85
N GLY A 404 12.43 1.40 3.58
CA GLY A 404 11.83 2.59 3.01
C GLY A 404 10.83 3.25 3.94
N GLY A 405 10.67 4.56 3.82
CA GLY A 405 9.62 5.31 4.49
C GLY A 405 9.59 6.78 4.06
N ASP A 406 8.81 7.58 4.78
CA ASP A 406 8.81 9.03 4.62
C ASP A 406 10.15 9.67 5.04
N MET A 407 10.30 10.98 4.84
CA MET A 407 11.53 11.69 5.20
C MET A 407 11.86 11.57 6.70
N LEU A 408 10.85 11.59 7.57
CA LEU A 408 11.07 11.50 9.01
C LEU A 408 11.56 10.11 9.41
N THR A 409 10.99 9.07 8.83
CA THR A 409 11.42 7.67 8.99
C THR A 409 12.86 7.50 8.55
N ARG A 410 13.22 8.02 7.37
CA ARG A 410 14.60 7.99 6.85
C ARG A 410 15.58 8.66 7.81
N GLU A 411 15.27 9.86 8.32
CA GLU A 411 16.14 10.59 9.25
C GLU A 411 16.28 9.86 10.61
N ARG A 412 15.17 9.35 11.16
CA ARG A 412 15.18 8.64 12.45
C ARG A 412 16.03 7.37 12.38
N LEU A 413 15.88 6.58 11.32
CA LEU A 413 16.65 5.35 11.14
C LEU A 413 18.14 5.66 10.90
N GLN A 414 18.46 6.67 10.09
CA GLN A 414 19.85 7.08 9.90
C GLN A 414 20.48 7.55 11.23
N ASN A 415 19.74 8.33 12.03
CA ASN A 415 20.22 8.75 13.34
C ASN A 415 20.40 7.57 14.30
N ALA A 416 19.52 6.56 14.26
CA ALA A 416 19.68 5.34 15.03
C ALA A 416 20.97 4.58 14.65
N LYS A 417 21.29 4.49 13.34
CA LYS A 417 22.57 3.93 12.86
C LYS A 417 23.76 4.75 13.37
N ASN A 418 23.67 6.08 13.33
CA ASN A 418 24.76 6.94 13.78
C ASN A 418 25.02 6.80 15.29
N ILE A 419 23.96 6.70 16.11
CA ILE A 419 24.07 6.51 17.57
C ILE A 419 24.68 5.15 17.90
N THR A 420 24.32 4.13 17.11
CA THR A 420 24.81 2.76 17.30
C THR A 420 26.09 2.46 16.54
N TYR A 421 26.72 3.44 15.90
CA TYR A 421 27.89 3.24 15.02
C TYR A 421 29.07 2.50 15.69
N LEU A 422 29.27 2.70 17.00
CA LEU A 422 30.32 2.04 17.78
C LEU A 422 29.87 0.71 18.41
N ALA A 423 28.68 0.22 18.11
CA ALA A 423 28.23 -1.07 18.61
C ALA A 423 29.16 -2.18 18.09
N PRO A 424 29.49 -3.19 18.94
CA PRO A 424 30.51 -4.17 18.62
C PRO A 424 30.10 -5.10 17.46
N THR A 425 28.80 -5.35 17.29
CA THR A 425 28.28 -6.27 16.27
C THR A 425 27.66 -5.53 15.08
N PRO A 426 27.79 -6.03 13.84
CA PRO A 426 27.09 -5.52 12.65
C PRO A 426 25.58 -5.33 12.88
N LYS A 427 24.96 -6.30 13.56
CA LYS A 427 23.54 -6.26 13.93
C LYS A 427 23.24 -5.10 14.89
N GLY A 428 24.09 -4.89 15.90
CA GLY A 428 23.98 -3.76 16.83
C GLY A 428 24.15 -2.40 16.16
N ARG A 429 24.94 -2.32 15.08
CA ARG A 429 25.09 -1.12 14.22
C ARG A 429 23.98 -0.96 13.17
N PHE A 430 23.00 -1.88 13.16
CA PHE A 430 21.94 -1.98 12.15
C PHE A 430 22.48 -2.01 10.70
N GLU A 431 23.60 -2.68 10.45
CA GLU A 431 24.17 -2.82 9.10
C GLU A 431 23.23 -3.60 8.16
N HIS A 432 22.51 -4.58 8.70
CA HIS A 432 21.49 -5.36 7.98
C HIS A 432 20.30 -4.51 7.50
N LEU A 433 20.05 -3.31 8.08
CA LEU A 433 19.01 -2.38 7.61
C LEU A 433 19.66 -1.32 6.71
N SER A 434 19.95 -1.69 5.47
CA SER A 434 20.64 -0.84 4.50
C SER A 434 20.32 -1.24 3.06
N PRO A 435 20.14 -0.27 2.15
CA PRO A 435 20.04 1.17 2.38
C PRO A 435 18.71 1.56 3.05
N VAL A 436 18.75 2.68 3.78
CA VAL A 436 17.53 3.39 4.20
C VAL A 436 17.19 4.43 3.13
N THR A 437 15.96 4.39 2.64
CA THR A 437 15.52 5.09 1.42
C THR A 437 14.29 5.95 1.68
N CYS A 438 14.24 7.13 1.06
CA CYS A 438 13.03 7.95 1.05
C CYS A 438 12.12 7.52 -0.10
N GLU A 439 10.85 7.28 0.20
CA GLU A 439 9.92 6.67 -0.75
C GLU A 439 9.22 7.68 -1.67
N LEU A 440 8.83 7.20 -2.86
CA LEU A 440 8.51 8.03 -4.02
C LEU A 440 7.19 8.81 -3.91
N TRP A 441 6.16 8.26 -3.25
CA TRP A 441 4.89 8.96 -3.14
C TRP A 441 5.04 10.22 -2.27
N HIS A 442 5.80 10.15 -1.18
CA HIS A 442 6.14 11.32 -0.36
C HIS A 442 6.99 12.35 -1.12
N VAL A 443 7.95 11.92 -1.96
CA VAL A 443 8.69 12.83 -2.85
C VAL A 443 7.73 13.58 -3.78
N LYS A 444 6.78 12.87 -4.40
CA LYS A 444 5.75 13.45 -5.28
C LYS A 444 4.82 14.40 -4.54
N GLN A 445 4.43 14.08 -3.32
CA GLN A 445 3.61 14.93 -2.45
C GLN A 445 4.32 16.24 -2.09
N ASP A 446 5.63 16.20 -1.77
CA ASP A 446 6.41 17.41 -1.51
C ASP A 446 6.61 18.23 -2.79
N LEU A 447 6.86 17.59 -3.93
CA LEU A 447 6.98 18.25 -5.23
C LEU A 447 5.70 19.06 -5.56
N LEU A 448 4.52 18.45 -5.41
CA LEU A 448 3.24 19.14 -5.57
C LEU A 448 3.07 20.26 -4.53
N SER A 449 3.52 20.05 -3.29
CA SER A 449 3.53 21.11 -2.27
C SER A 449 4.37 22.32 -2.69
N LYS A 450 5.51 22.11 -3.37
CA LYS A 450 6.33 23.20 -3.92
C LYS A 450 5.64 23.91 -5.08
N ALA A 451 4.97 23.17 -5.96
CA ALA A 451 4.17 23.75 -7.04
C ALA A 451 3.05 24.65 -6.49
N TYR A 452 2.30 24.19 -5.47
CA TYR A 452 1.26 25.01 -4.82
C TYR A 452 1.85 26.24 -4.11
N LYS A 453 2.99 26.11 -3.41
CA LYS A 453 3.67 27.28 -2.83
C LYS A 453 4.06 28.32 -3.88
N ALA A 454 4.42 27.89 -5.09
CA ALA A 454 4.81 28.79 -6.17
C ALA A 454 3.61 29.41 -6.91
N LEU A 455 2.49 28.68 -7.05
CA LEU A 455 1.42 29.01 -8.01
C LEU A 455 0.05 29.28 -7.37
N PHE A 456 -0.15 28.96 -6.09
CA PHE A 456 -1.44 29.01 -5.40
C PHE A 456 -1.47 30.12 -4.35
N LYS A 457 -1.69 31.36 -4.78
CA LYS A 457 -1.78 32.52 -3.88
C LYS A 457 -3.22 33.00 -3.74
N SER A 458 -3.69 33.24 -2.53
CA SER A 458 -5.11 33.57 -2.29
C SER A 458 -5.53 34.95 -2.80
N ASP A 459 -4.59 35.88 -2.87
CA ASP A 459 -4.75 37.21 -3.48
C ASP A 459 -4.97 37.14 -5.00
N SER A 460 -4.60 36.05 -5.66
CA SER A 460 -4.83 35.82 -7.09
C SER A 460 -6.28 35.43 -7.45
N LEU A 461 -7.23 35.50 -6.51
CA LEU A 461 -8.65 35.15 -6.74
C LEU A 461 -9.29 35.97 -7.88
N GLY A 462 -8.99 37.26 -7.93
CA GLY A 462 -9.48 38.18 -8.98
C GLY A 462 -8.79 37.99 -10.33
N GLU A 463 -7.73 37.18 -10.38
CA GLU A 463 -6.88 37.00 -11.55
C GLU A 463 -7.33 35.76 -12.33
N CYS A 464 -8.09 35.99 -13.40
CA CYS A 464 -8.66 34.94 -14.22
C CYS A 464 -7.59 33.94 -14.69
N GLY A 465 -7.89 32.64 -14.54
CA GLY A 465 -7.03 31.53 -14.99
C GLY A 465 -5.92 31.10 -14.02
N THR A 466 -5.65 31.84 -12.94
CA THR A 466 -4.69 31.39 -11.91
C THR A 466 -5.20 30.15 -11.17
N LEU A 467 -4.30 29.34 -10.60
CA LEU A 467 -4.66 28.11 -9.90
C LEU A 467 -5.67 28.34 -8.74
N PHE A 468 -5.55 29.47 -8.04
CA PHE A 468 -6.48 29.84 -6.96
C PHE A 468 -7.84 30.30 -7.50
N HIS A 469 -7.86 31.07 -8.60
CA HIS A 469 -9.08 31.40 -9.31
C HIS A 469 -9.79 30.13 -9.81
N MET A 470 -9.05 29.21 -10.44
CA MET A 470 -9.56 27.96 -10.99
C MET A 470 -10.18 27.07 -9.91
N LYS A 471 -9.55 26.95 -8.74
CA LYS A 471 -10.15 26.28 -7.59
C LYS A 471 -11.56 26.82 -7.30
N THR A 472 -11.70 28.14 -7.20
CA THR A 472 -12.95 28.80 -6.83
C THR A 472 -14.00 28.63 -7.93
N ALA A 473 -13.61 28.85 -9.19
CA ALA A 473 -14.48 28.68 -10.35
C ALA A 473 -15.03 27.25 -10.46
N LEU A 474 -14.22 26.25 -10.11
CA LEU A 474 -14.57 24.83 -10.12
C LEU A 474 -15.15 24.32 -8.80
N ARG A 475 -15.33 25.21 -7.79
CA ARG A 475 -15.87 24.88 -6.45
C ARG A 475 -15.11 23.76 -5.73
N ARG A 476 -13.79 23.70 -5.90
CA ARG A 476 -12.89 22.73 -5.24
C ARG A 476 -12.53 23.17 -3.82
N ASN A 477 -13.52 23.13 -2.92
CA ASN A 477 -13.37 23.59 -1.53
C ASN A 477 -12.37 22.76 -0.71
N ASP A 478 -12.15 21.53 -1.12
CA ASP A 478 -11.24 20.55 -0.53
C ASP A 478 -9.76 20.78 -0.89
N VAL A 479 -9.47 21.72 -1.80
CA VAL A 479 -8.12 22.21 -2.12
C VAL A 479 -7.82 23.46 -1.29
N ASN A 480 -7.04 23.34 -0.23
CA ASN A 480 -6.76 24.42 0.72
C ASN A 480 -5.34 25.00 0.62
N GLY A 481 -4.49 24.46 -0.26
CA GLY A 481 -3.07 24.81 -0.39
C GLY A 481 -2.15 23.99 0.52
N ASN A 482 -2.68 23.33 1.55
CA ASN A 482 -1.97 22.33 2.32
C ASN A 482 -2.13 20.95 1.66
N VAL A 483 -1.29 20.69 0.66
CA VAL A 483 -1.27 19.46 -0.14
C VAL A 483 -1.21 18.20 0.73
N LYS A 484 -0.50 18.23 1.86
CA LYS A 484 -0.41 17.06 2.75
C LYS A 484 -1.74 16.67 3.39
N SER A 485 -2.60 17.64 3.65
CA SER A 485 -3.91 17.39 4.29
C SER A 485 -4.90 16.67 3.37
N ASN A 486 -4.81 16.89 2.06
CA ASN A 486 -5.68 16.26 1.06
C ASN A 486 -4.97 16.14 -0.29
N TYR A 487 -3.97 15.27 -0.36
CA TYR A 487 -3.11 15.14 -1.55
C TYR A 487 -3.91 14.91 -2.82
N LYS A 488 -4.93 14.05 -2.76
CA LYS A 488 -5.68 13.64 -3.94
C LYS A 488 -6.47 14.77 -4.58
N ALA A 489 -7.15 15.59 -3.78
CA ALA A 489 -7.89 16.74 -4.28
C ALA A 489 -6.96 17.77 -4.97
N HIS A 490 -5.80 18.03 -4.36
CA HIS A 490 -4.80 18.95 -4.91
C HIS A 490 -4.22 18.41 -6.23
N GLU A 491 -3.90 17.12 -6.28
CA GLU A 491 -3.42 16.44 -7.49
C GLU A 491 -4.46 16.50 -8.62
N GLU A 492 -5.72 16.18 -8.32
CA GLU A 492 -6.80 16.19 -9.32
C GLU A 492 -7.03 17.57 -9.94
N LEU A 493 -7.11 18.64 -9.13
CA LEU A 493 -7.25 20.00 -9.66
C LEU A 493 -6.03 20.39 -10.51
N PHE A 494 -4.83 20.08 -10.03
CA PHE A 494 -3.60 20.46 -10.73
C PHE A 494 -3.49 19.78 -12.09
N LEU A 495 -3.71 18.45 -12.13
CA LEU A 495 -3.66 17.68 -13.37
C LEU A 495 -4.81 18.00 -14.33
N LEU A 496 -5.99 18.38 -13.81
CA LEU A 496 -7.09 18.89 -14.62
C LEU A 496 -6.68 20.15 -15.40
N ILE A 497 -6.01 21.10 -14.74
CA ILE A 497 -5.57 22.35 -15.36
C ILE A 497 -4.45 22.10 -16.37
N VAL A 498 -3.49 21.23 -16.03
CA VAL A 498 -2.45 20.77 -16.97
C VAL A 498 -3.06 20.21 -18.24
N LYS A 499 -4.07 19.35 -18.09
CA LYS A 499 -4.80 18.77 -19.22
C LYS A 499 -5.52 19.84 -20.05
N ALA A 500 -6.20 20.80 -19.41
CA ALA A 500 -6.85 21.91 -20.10
C ALA A 500 -5.85 22.77 -20.91
N LEU A 501 -4.67 23.03 -20.34
CA LEU A 501 -3.60 23.77 -21.01
C LEU A 501 -3.03 23.00 -22.22
N ILE A 502 -2.85 21.69 -22.12
CA ILE A 502 -2.44 20.86 -23.26
C ILE A 502 -3.48 20.90 -24.37
N HIS A 503 -4.77 20.91 -24.01
CA HIS A 503 -5.85 21.03 -24.98
C HIS A 503 -5.78 22.36 -25.73
N ILE A 504 -5.63 23.48 -25.01
CA ILE A 504 -5.47 24.79 -25.64
C ILE A 504 -4.20 24.85 -26.51
N ALA A 505 -3.09 24.26 -26.05
CA ALA A 505 -1.85 24.24 -26.81
C ALA A 505 -2.01 23.53 -28.16
N SER A 506 -2.79 22.44 -28.24
CA SER A 506 -3.04 21.76 -29.51
C SER A 506 -4.04 22.50 -30.42
N ASP A 507 -4.97 23.26 -29.86
CA ASP A 507 -5.96 24.03 -30.65
C ASP A 507 -5.29 25.15 -31.47
N GLU A 508 -4.17 25.66 -30.98
CA GLU A 508 -3.37 26.70 -31.66
C GLU A 508 -2.44 26.14 -32.76
N ILE A 509 -2.36 24.82 -32.95
CA ILE A 509 -1.44 24.18 -33.90
C ILE A 509 -2.20 23.76 -35.16
N LYS A 510 -1.84 24.36 -36.30
CA LYS A 510 -2.47 24.06 -37.61
C LYS A 510 -2.19 22.63 -38.08
N ASP A 511 -1.01 22.10 -37.76
CA ASP A 511 -0.52 20.78 -38.20
C ASP A 511 -1.20 19.61 -37.48
N CYS A 512 -1.96 19.87 -36.41
CA CYS A 512 -2.69 18.83 -35.68
C CYS A 512 -3.86 18.20 -36.49
N ARG A 513 -4.13 18.71 -37.70
CA ARG A 513 -5.11 18.15 -38.65
C ARG A 513 -4.56 16.96 -39.44
N GLU A 514 -3.24 16.79 -39.51
CA GLU A 514 -2.63 15.60 -40.09
C GLU A 514 -2.70 14.45 -39.09
N GLN A 515 -3.30 13.31 -39.46
CA GLN A 515 -3.40 12.12 -38.59
C GLN A 515 -2.05 11.38 -38.39
N ASN A 516 -0.96 12.13 -38.27
CA ASN A 516 0.38 11.64 -38.00
C ASN A 516 0.74 11.87 -36.52
N ARG A 517 0.97 10.76 -35.80
CA ARG A 517 1.27 10.78 -34.37
C ARG A 517 2.50 11.66 -34.09
N ASP A 518 3.59 11.47 -34.81
CA ASP A 518 4.87 12.08 -34.43
C ASP A 518 4.88 13.59 -34.71
N ILE A 519 4.18 14.03 -35.75
CA ILE A 519 3.98 15.46 -36.06
C ILE A 519 3.15 16.11 -34.97
N VAL A 520 1.97 15.57 -34.65
CA VAL A 520 1.08 16.12 -33.61
C VAL A 520 1.80 16.24 -32.27
N LEU A 521 2.46 15.16 -31.83
CA LEU A 521 3.12 15.15 -30.52
C LEU A 521 4.32 16.10 -30.49
N SER A 522 5.11 16.16 -31.56
CA SER A 522 6.28 17.04 -31.62
C SER A 522 5.89 18.51 -31.69
N SER A 523 4.81 18.85 -32.41
CA SER A 523 4.31 20.22 -32.49
C SER A 523 3.75 20.69 -31.14
N VAL A 524 2.93 19.86 -30.46
CA VAL A 524 2.40 20.20 -29.13
C VAL A 524 3.52 20.27 -28.09
N PHE A 525 4.46 19.33 -28.12
CA PHE A 525 5.65 19.36 -27.27
C PHE A 525 6.45 20.64 -27.49
N SER A 526 6.70 21.03 -28.74
CA SER A 526 7.44 22.26 -29.08
C SER A 526 6.70 23.52 -28.67
N LYS A 527 5.36 23.53 -28.72
CA LYS A 527 4.56 24.66 -28.22
C LYS A 527 4.68 24.83 -26.71
N ILE A 528 4.68 23.72 -25.96
CA ILE A 528 4.78 23.70 -24.50
C ILE A 528 6.21 24.01 -24.02
N TYR A 529 7.22 23.39 -24.65
CA TYR A 529 8.61 23.40 -24.18
C TYR A 529 9.57 24.25 -25.05
N GLY A 530 9.24 24.47 -26.33
CA GLY A 530 10.18 24.96 -27.36
C GLY A 530 10.17 26.46 -27.62
N LEU A 531 9.29 27.24 -27.00
CA LEU A 531 9.35 28.70 -27.12
C LEU A 531 10.54 29.23 -26.30
N GLY A 532 11.28 30.21 -26.84
CA GLY A 532 12.40 30.85 -26.15
C GLY A 532 12.04 31.47 -24.79
N TYR A 533 13.05 31.93 -24.06
CA TYR A 533 12.84 32.64 -22.79
C TYR A 533 12.01 33.91 -23.05
N SER A 534 10.88 34.06 -22.36
CA SER A 534 10.12 35.32 -22.35
C SER A 534 10.49 36.07 -21.07
N THR A 535 11.23 37.17 -21.20
CA THR A 535 11.58 38.05 -20.06
C THR A 535 10.45 39.00 -19.67
N ASP A 536 9.41 39.13 -20.50
CA ASP A 536 8.46 40.24 -20.42
C ASP A 536 6.98 39.83 -20.56
N ASP A 537 6.63 38.55 -20.67
CA ASP A 537 5.25 38.07 -20.49
C ASP A 537 5.16 37.08 -19.31
N TYR A 538 4.78 37.62 -18.16
CA TYR A 538 4.72 36.87 -16.90
C TYR A 538 3.48 35.97 -16.78
N VAL A 539 2.41 36.25 -17.53
CA VAL A 539 1.25 35.35 -17.60
C VAL A 539 1.58 34.12 -18.44
N TYR A 540 2.23 34.29 -19.58
CA TYR A 540 2.76 33.18 -20.38
C TYR A 540 3.75 32.33 -19.54
N ASN A 541 4.62 32.99 -18.78
CA ASN A 541 5.55 32.33 -17.88
C ASN A 541 4.82 31.55 -16.76
N TYR A 542 3.75 32.10 -16.20
CA TYR A 542 2.93 31.42 -15.18
C TYR A 542 2.40 30.07 -15.68
N PHE A 543 1.79 30.04 -16.86
CA PHE A 543 1.21 28.81 -17.40
C PHE A 543 2.26 27.80 -17.85
N THR A 544 3.39 28.26 -18.40
CA THR A 544 4.51 27.36 -18.73
C THR A 544 5.13 26.76 -17.47
N ASN A 545 5.22 27.53 -16.39
CA ASN A 545 5.71 27.07 -15.09
C ASN A 545 4.79 25.99 -14.53
N LEU A 546 3.47 26.24 -14.54
CA LEU A 546 2.44 25.29 -14.14
C LEU A 546 2.54 23.98 -14.95
N LEU A 547 2.65 24.07 -16.28
CA LEU A 547 2.86 22.90 -17.14
C LEU A 547 4.13 22.14 -16.81
N THR A 548 5.22 22.84 -16.50
CA THR A 548 6.50 22.22 -16.15
C THR A 548 6.38 21.36 -14.89
N TRP A 549 5.79 21.90 -13.81
CA TRP A 549 5.48 21.11 -12.61
C TRP A 549 4.52 19.97 -12.91
N GLY A 550 3.46 20.26 -13.66
CA GLY A 550 2.39 19.33 -13.99
C GLY A 550 2.86 18.11 -14.74
N MET A 551 3.60 18.33 -15.83
CA MET A 551 4.13 17.25 -16.66
C MET A 551 5.17 16.41 -15.92
N GLN A 552 5.91 16.97 -14.95
CA GLN A 552 6.77 16.16 -14.10
C GLN A 552 5.96 15.24 -13.18
N ILE A 553 4.84 15.71 -12.62
CA ILE A 553 3.94 14.87 -11.81
C ILE A 553 3.26 13.80 -12.67
N VAL A 554 2.82 14.14 -13.89
CA VAL A 554 2.28 13.18 -14.87
C VAL A 554 3.32 12.09 -15.15
N ASN A 555 4.57 12.48 -15.38
CA ASN A 555 5.68 11.57 -15.64
C ASN A 555 5.99 10.65 -14.45
N MET A 556 6.03 11.18 -13.23
CA MET A 556 6.21 10.36 -12.02
C MET A 556 5.05 9.38 -11.81
N ASN A 557 3.81 9.82 -12.00
CA ASN A 557 2.62 8.97 -11.93
C ASN A 557 2.64 7.83 -12.96
N ASP A 558 3.14 8.12 -14.15
CA ASP A 558 3.27 7.14 -15.22
C ASP A 558 4.39 6.15 -14.96
N THR A 559 5.54 6.64 -14.49
CA THR A 559 6.68 5.84 -14.02
C THR A 559 6.24 4.82 -12.98
N ALA A 560 5.44 5.27 -11.99
CA ALA A 560 4.90 4.41 -10.96
C ALA A 560 3.94 3.35 -11.50
N LYS A 561 3.04 3.69 -12.43
CA LYS A 561 2.10 2.72 -13.04
C LYS A 561 2.83 1.66 -13.86
N GLU A 562 3.83 2.07 -14.63
CA GLU A 562 4.57 1.20 -15.53
C GLU A 562 5.62 0.36 -14.79
N GLY A 563 5.99 0.73 -13.55
CA GLY A 563 7.04 0.05 -12.79
C GLY A 563 8.42 0.25 -13.43
N ASP A 564 8.66 1.46 -13.93
CA ASP A 564 9.85 1.78 -14.73
C ASP A 564 11.02 2.24 -13.86
N MET A 565 11.85 1.27 -13.48
CA MET A 565 13.04 1.46 -12.65
C MET A 565 14.10 2.37 -13.29
N GLU A 566 14.25 2.37 -14.61
CA GLU A 566 15.27 3.20 -15.28
C GLU A 566 14.85 4.67 -15.26
N ARG A 567 13.57 4.94 -15.53
CA ARG A 567 13.01 6.29 -15.48
C ARG A 567 12.91 6.85 -14.05
N LEU A 568 12.84 6.00 -13.01
CA LEU A 568 12.93 6.44 -11.61
C LEU A 568 14.18 7.29 -11.37
N ILE A 569 15.36 6.84 -11.83
CA ILE A 569 16.62 7.56 -11.62
C ILE A 569 16.64 8.87 -12.42
N MET A 570 16.14 8.87 -13.65
CA MET A 570 15.98 10.10 -14.42
C MET A 570 15.05 11.10 -13.71
N ASN A 571 13.97 10.61 -13.10
CA ASN A 571 13.06 11.44 -12.30
C ASN A 571 13.75 11.99 -11.05
N MET A 572 14.64 11.24 -10.40
CA MET A 572 15.40 11.77 -9.25
C MET A 572 16.35 12.88 -9.66
N LYS A 573 17.06 12.75 -10.80
CA LYS A 573 17.92 13.81 -11.36
C LYS A 573 17.12 15.07 -11.67
N GLU A 574 15.96 14.89 -12.30
CA GLU A 574 15.04 15.99 -12.63
C GLU A 574 14.47 16.65 -11.37
N ASN A 575 14.00 15.86 -10.40
CA ASN A 575 13.45 16.34 -9.13
C ASN A 575 14.48 17.10 -8.30
N ALA A 576 15.76 16.72 -8.35
CA ALA A 576 16.83 17.45 -7.68
C ALA A 576 16.86 18.93 -8.11
N ALA A 577 16.73 19.21 -9.42
CA ALA A 577 16.67 20.56 -9.95
C ALA A 577 15.42 21.32 -9.47
N PHE A 578 14.25 20.66 -9.45
CA PHE A 578 13.02 21.26 -8.92
C PHE A 578 13.15 21.62 -7.44
N PHE A 579 13.64 20.71 -6.59
CA PHE A 579 13.80 20.99 -5.17
C PHE A 579 14.86 22.06 -4.89
N TYR A 580 15.96 22.05 -5.63
CA TYR A 580 17.00 23.06 -5.52
C TYR A 580 16.49 24.46 -5.89
N SER A 581 15.68 24.58 -6.95
CA SER A 581 15.08 25.85 -7.38
C SER A 581 14.22 26.53 -6.30
N HIS A 582 13.66 25.73 -5.38
CA HIS A 582 12.95 26.24 -4.23
C HIS A 582 13.87 26.52 -3.04
N SER A 583 14.82 25.62 -2.75
CA SER A 583 15.83 25.82 -1.71
C SER A 583 16.98 24.83 -1.84
N ALA A 584 18.22 25.35 -1.81
CA ALA A 584 19.44 24.54 -1.68
C ALA A 584 19.51 23.74 -0.35
N MET A 585 18.67 24.08 0.63
CA MET A 585 18.56 23.39 1.92
C MET A 585 17.42 22.37 1.95
N SER A 586 16.73 22.14 0.82
CA SER A 586 15.68 21.14 0.75
C SER A 586 16.19 19.76 1.17
N LYS A 587 15.46 19.12 2.09
CA LYS A 587 15.70 17.74 2.50
C LYS A 587 15.52 16.79 1.32
N TYR A 588 14.45 16.95 0.55
CA TYR A 588 14.20 16.16 -0.65
C TYR A 588 15.22 16.38 -1.78
N PHE A 589 15.86 17.56 -1.87
CA PHE A 589 17.02 17.74 -2.75
C PHE A 589 18.18 16.82 -2.34
N SER A 590 18.44 16.75 -1.03
CA SER A 590 19.49 15.89 -0.48
C SER A 590 19.15 14.40 -0.68
N GLU A 591 17.87 14.02 -0.57
CA GLU A 591 17.43 12.64 -0.80
C GLU A 591 17.48 12.21 -2.26
N CYS A 592 17.20 13.12 -3.22
CA CYS A 592 17.39 12.81 -4.63
C CYS A 592 18.86 12.45 -4.91
N ILE A 593 19.80 13.24 -4.37
CA ILE A 593 21.24 12.98 -4.48
C ILE A 593 21.60 11.67 -3.78
N ASN A 594 21.14 11.46 -2.55
CA ASN A 594 21.41 10.25 -1.78
C ASN A 594 20.91 8.98 -2.51
N THR A 595 19.71 9.04 -3.13
CA THR A 595 19.15 7.93 -3.90
C THR A 595 19.99 7.60 -5.12
N ILE A 596 20.39 8.60 -5.91
CA ILE A 596 21.25 8.41 -7.08
C ILE A 596 22.62 7.85 -6.64
N LEU A 597 23.20 8.42 -5.58
CA LEU A 597 24.48 7.99 -5.05
C LEU A 597 24.45 6.52 -4.57
N GLN A 598 23.40 6.14 -3.84
CA GLN A 598 23.17 4.77 -3.40
C GLN A 598 23.04 3.82 -4.58
N VAL A 599 22.21 4.15 -5.57
CA VAL A 599 21.88 3.25 -6.68
C VAL A 599 23.01 3.13 -7.70
N ASP A 600 23.73 4.21 -8.00
CA ASP A 600 24.71 4.22 -9.09
C ASP A 600 26.16 4.01 -8.62
N HIS A 601 26.47 4.25 -7.35
CA HIS A 601 27.86 4.25 -6.88
C HIS A 601 28.12 3.46 -5.60
N LEU A 602 27.17 3.38 -4.66
CA LEU A 602 27.42 2.79 -3.33
C LEU A 602 26.79 1.42 -3.09
N SER A 603 25.86 0.99 -3.93
CA SER A 603 25.21 -0.31 -3.79
C SER A 603 25.83 -1.33 -4.73
N SER A 604 25.95 -2.57 -4.26
CA SER A 604 26.21 -3.71 -5.13
C SER A 604 25.11 -3.84 -6.20
N PRO A 605 25.38 -4.46 -7.36
CA PRO A 605 24.35 -4.73 -8.37
C PRO A 605 23.10 -5.42 -7.80
N HIS A 606 23.29 -6.33 -6.86
CA HIS A 606 22.21 -6.99 -6.14
C HIS A 606 21.35 -6.00 -5.32
N MET A 607 21.98 -5.17 -4.49
CA MET A 607 21.27 -4.20 -3.64
C MET A 607 20.59 -3.09 -4.45
N LYS A 608 21.25 -2.64 -5.53
CA LYS A 608 20.71 -1.70 -6.52
C LYS A 608 19.37 -2.19 -7.07
N MET A 609 19.32 -3.43 -7.54
CA MET A 609 18.09 -3.98 -8.11
C MET A 609 16.98 -4.08 -7.08
N ARG A 610 17.31 -4.47 -5.84
CA ARG A 610 16.35 -4.55 -4.74
C ARG A 610 15.74 -3.20 -4.38
N GLN A 611 16.56 -2.15 -4.32
CA GLN A 611 16.09 -0.79 -4.05
C GLN A 611 15.16 -0.28 -5.16
N LEU A 612 15.55 -0.47 -6.43
CA LEU A 612 14.79 -0.01 -7.58
C LEU A 612 13.48 -0.75 -7.77
N GLU A 613 13.50 -2.08 -7.69
CA GLU A 613 12.30 -2.90 -7.84
C GLU A 613 11.33 -2.63 -6.71
N GLY A 614 11.84 -2.64 -5.47
CA GLY A 614 11.03 -2.41 -4.28
C GLY A 614 10.40 -1.01 -4.22
N ALA A 615 10.75 -0.07 -5.11
CA ALA A 615 10.07 1.21 -5.20
C ALA A 615 8.67 1.12 -5.81
N PHE A 616 8.39 0.08 -6.61
CA PHE A 616 7.12 -0.08 -7.35
C PHE A 616 6.49 -1.46 -7.14
N ILE A 617 5.37 -1.48 -6.43
CA ILE A 617 4.66 -2.68 -5.99
C ILE A 617 3.45 -2.98 -6.87
N ASN A 618 3.31 -4.22 -7.34
CA ASN A 618 2.14 -4.66 -8.11
C ASN A 618 1.31 -5.70 -7.37
N THR A 619 0.38 -5.25 -6.52
CA THR A 619 -0.47 -6.14 -5.70
C THR A 619 -1.54 -6.90 -6.49
N LYS A 620 -1.86 -6.48 -7.73
CA LYS A 620 -2.93 -7.07 -8.55
C LYS A 620 -2.43 -7.94 -9.70
N GLY A 621 -1.20 -7.72 -10.15
CA GLY A 621 -0.72 -8.23 -11.44
C GLY A 621 -1.30 -7.46 -12.63
N GLY A 622 -0.69 -7.66 -13.79
CA GLY A 622 -1.04 -7.02 -15.06
C GLY A 622 -0.27 -5.72 -15.34
N ASN A 623 -0.30 -5.29 -16.60
CA ASN A 623 0.38 -4.09 -17.08
C ASN A 623 -0.25 -2.81 -16.49
N GLY A 624 0.58 -1.83 -16.14
CA GLY A 624 0.11 -0.52 -15.68
C GLY A 624 -0.58 -0.54 -14.30
N LYS A 625 -0.35 -1.59 -13.49
CA LYS A 625 -0.99 -1.79 -12.16
C LYS A 625 -0.04 -1.59 -10.98
N ASN A 626 1.19 -1.16 -11.24
CA ASN A 626 2.17 -0.85 -10.20
C ASN A 626 1.77 0.42 -9.42
N LYS A 627 2.23 0.51 -8.18
CA LYS A 627 2.07 1.65 -7.27
C LYS A 627 3.37 1.89 -6.51
N GLU A 628 3.61 3.10 -6.06
CA GLU A 628 4.71 3.38 -5.15
C GLU A 628 4.57 2.58 -3.84
N ALA A 629 5.68 2.06 -3.31
CA ALA A 629 5.66 1.18 -2.13
C ALA A 629 5.08 1.84 -0.88
N ASP A 630 5.42 3.10 -0.63
CA ASP A 630 4.85 3.89 0.47
C ASP A 630 3.37 4.22 0.29
N LEU A 631 2.87 4.33 -0.94
CA LEU A 631 1.41 4.44 -1.17
C LEU A 631 0.68 3.14 -0.78
N VAL A 632 1.32 1.98 -0.98
CA VAL A 632 0.79 0.70 -0.49
C VAL A 632 0.86 0.63 1.03
N GLN A 633 1.94 1.13 1.65
CA GLN A 633 2.06 1.26 3.11
C GLN A 633 0.96 2.14 3.71
N GLU A 634 0.68 3.29 3.11
CA GLU A 634 -0.39 4.21 3.55
C GLU A 634 -1.77 3.52 3.52
N HIS A 635 -2.04 2.73 2.49
CA HIS A 635 -3.26 1.94 2.42
C HIS A 635 -3.35 0.88 3.53
N ALA A 636 -2.22 0.23 3.86
CA ALA A 636 -2.15 -0.75 4.95
C ALA A 636 -2.39 -0.10 6.31
N ILE A 637 -1.76 1.06 6.57
CA ILE A 637 -1.99 1.85 7.78
C ILE A 637 -3.45 2.24 7.93
N ARG A 638 -4.11 2.63 6.84
CA ARG A 638 -5.54 2.93 6.87
C ARG A 638 -6.37 1.72 7.29
N ASN A 639 -6.12 0.53 6.73
CA ASN A 639 -6.81 -0.70 7.11
C ASN A 639 -6.62 -1.01 8.62
N GLN A 640 -5.39 -0.88 9.12
CA GLN A 640 -5.10 -1.05 10.55
C GLN A 640 -5.85 -0.03 11.41
N LYS A 641 -5.82 1.26 11.02
CA LYS A 641 -6.52 2.34 11.72
C LYS A 641 -8.04 2.13 11.74
N ASP A 642 -8.63 1.60 10.68
CA ASP A 642 -10.07 1.35 10.61
C ASP A 642 -10.50 0.30 11.65
N LEU A 643 -9.76 -0.79 11.80
CA LEU A 643 -10.03 -1.79 12.84
C LEU A 643 -9.71 -1.31 14.25
N ILE A 644 -8.62 -0.55 14.44
CA ILE A 644 -8.30 0.04 15.75
C ILE A 644 -9.40 1.02 16.16
N ARG A 645 -9.92 1.84 15.24
CA ARG A 645 -11.07 2.71 15.50
C ARG A 645 -12.28 1.89 15.96
N GLY A 646 -12.46 0.71 15.37
CA GLY A 646 -13.55 -0.20 15.74
C GLY A 646 -13.48 -0.82 17.14
N LEU A 647 -12.40 -0.58 17.89
CA LEU A 647 -12.33 -0.91 19.33
C LEU A 647 -13.10 0.09 20.21
N GLY A 648 -13.57 1.20 19.65
CA GLY A 648 -14.35 2.21 20.36
C GLY A 648 -13.62 2.83 21.56
N ALA A 649 -14.34 2.97 22.68
CA ALA A 649 -13.79 3.51 23.94
C ALA A 649 -12.92 2.48 24.70
N ASN A 650 -12.92 1.21 24.30
CA ASN A 650 -12.16 0.12 24.93
C ASN A 650 -10.78 -0.07 24.28
N LYS A 651 -10.23 0.97 23.63
CA LYS A 651 -8.88 0.95 23.09
C LYS A 651 -7.88 0.72 24.21
N THR A 652 -7.33 -0.48 24.25
CA THR A 652 -6.17 -0.84 25.08
C THR A 652 -4.98 -1.06 24.16
N GLU A 653 -3.77 -1.03 24.70
CA GLU A 653 -2.57 -1.34 23.93
C GLU A 653 -2.66 -2.76 23.33
N ASN A 654 -3.03 -3.75 24.15
CA ASN A 654 -3.20 -5.15 23.71
C ASN A 654 -4.29 -5.30 22.66
N GLY A 655 -5.44 -4.63 22.85
CA GLY A 655 -6.52 -4.62 21.85
C GLY A 655 -6.06 -4.02 20.53
N SER A 656 -5.32 -2.91 20.58
CA SER A 656 -4.79 -2.21 19.41
C SER A 656 -3.76 -3.06 18.66
N ARG A 657 -2.90 -3.79 19.39
CA ARG A 657 -1.87 -4.68 18.83
C ARG A 657 -2.50 -5.87 18.11
N ARG A 658 -3.53 -6.47 18.72
CA ARG A 658 -4.32 -7.55 18.14
C ARG A 658 -5.05 -7.08 16.88
N ALA A 659 -5.71 -5.92 16.94
CA ALA A 659 -6.45 -5.35 15.82
C ALA A 659 -5.53 -5.01 14.63
N SER A 660 -4.39 -4.37 14.88
CA SER A 660 -3.45 -4.01 13.82
C SER A 660 -2.81 -5.24 13.17
N SER A 661 -2.42 -6.24 13.96
CA SER A 661 -1.71 -7.44 13.47
C SER A 661 -2.64 -8.43 12.75
N SER A 662 -3.94 -8.43 13.05
CA SER A 662 -4.94 -9.27 12.40
C SER A 662 -5.62 -8.59 11.19
N ALA A 663 -5.33 -7.30 10.97
CA ALA A 663 -6.09 -6.47 10.04
C ALA A 663 -6.17 -7.04 8.63
N ASP A 664 -5.03 -7.47 8.12
CA ASP A 664 -4.91 -7.97 6.76
C ASP A 664 -5.74 -9.22 6.50
N ILE A 665 -5.70 -10.17 7.42
CA ILE A 665 -6.48 -11.41 7.34
C ILE A 665 -7.97 -11.09 7.42
N ILE A 666 -8.38 -10.20 8.31
CA ILE A 666 -9.80 -9.79 8.43
C ILE A 666 -10.28 -9.16 7.13
N HIS A 667 -9.46 -8.28 6.52
CA HIS A 667 -9.78 -7.68 5.23
C HIS A 667 -9.83 -8.73 4.12
N ARG A 668 -8.91 -9.70 4.06
CA ARG A 668 -8.92 -10.80 3.08
C ARG A 668 -10.18 -11.67 3.20
N ILE A 669 -10.55 -12.08 4.41
CA ILE A 669 -11.80 -12.83 4.67
C ILE A 669 -13.02 -12.02 4.21
N GLY A 670 -13.08 -10.73 4.58
CA GLY A 670 -14.18 -9.87 4.16
C GLY A 670 -14.25 -9.69 2.64
N ASP A 671 -13.12 -9.50 1.98
CA ASP A 671 -13.03 -9.38 0.52
C ASP A 671 -13.42 -10.67 -0.21
N ASN A 672 -13.07 -11.83 0.35
CA ASN A 672 -13.53 -13.14 -0.15
C ASN A 672 -15.05 -13.25 -0.04
N ILE A 673 -15.64 -12.94 1.11
CA ILE A 673 -17.09 -12.98 1.29
C ILE A 673 -17.80 -12.01 0.35
N ASP A 674 -17.28 -10.78 0.19
CA ASP A 674 -17.82 -9.81 -0.76
C ASP A 674 -17.79 -10.37 -2.20
N HIS A 675 -16.71 -11.05 -2.58
CA HIS A 675 -16.59 -11.73 -3.87
C HIS A 675 -17.62 -12.86 -4.04
N LEU A 676 -17.71 -13.78 -3.07
CA LEU A 676 -18.66 -14.90 -3.11
C LEU A 676 -20.12 -14.44 -3.19
N LEU A 677 -20.44 -13.32 -2.55
CA LEU A 677 -21.78 -12.75 -2.54
C LEU A 677 -22.05 -11.82 -3.73
N ASN A 678 -21.09 -11.64 -4.64
CA ASN A 678 -21.12 -10.63 -5.70
C ASN A 678 -21.52 -9.25 -5.17
N ILE A 679 -21.09 -8.91 -3.95
CA ILE A 679 -21.27 -7.58 -3.41
C ILE A 679 -20.40 -6.66 -4.28
N PRO A 680 -21.02 -5.72 -5.02
CA PRO A 680 -20.23 -4.79 -5.78
C PRO A 680 -19.39 -4.04 -4.75
N LYS A 681 -18.05 -4.12 -4.88
CA LYS A 681 -17.20 -3.22 -4.11
C LYS A 681 -17.80 -1.84 -4.33
N LEU A 682 -18.12 -1.14 -3.24
CA LEU A 682 -18.36 0.29 -3.27
C LEU A 682 -17.06 0.92 -3.73
N THR A 683 -16.78 0.79 -5.02
CA THR A 683 -15.87 1.66 -5.69
C THR A 683 -16.61 2.99 -5.57
N THR A 684 -16.16 3.79 -4.61
CA THR A 684 -15.82 5.15 -4.96
C THR A 684 -14.80 5.04 -6.10
N SER A 685 -15.25 4.60 -7.29
CA SER A 685 -14.73 5.20 -8.50
C SER A 685 -14.85 6.67 -8.15
N HIS A 686 -13.71 7.38 -8.07
CA HIS A 686 -13.74 8.85 -8.06
C HIS A 686 -14.88 9.23 -8.98
N ALA A 687 -15.98 9.74 -8.41
CA ALA A 687 -17.25 9.78 -9.11
C ALA A 687 -16.99 10.64 -10.35
N LYS A 688 -16.86 9.98 -11.52
CA LYS A 688 -16.15 10.43 -12.72
C LYS A 688 -14.63 10.69 -12.54
N LYS A 689 -13.81 10.01 -13.36
CA LYS A 689 -12.52 10.55 -13.85
C LYS A 689 -12.78 12.01 -14.27
N THR A 690 -11.92 12.95 -13.85
CA THR A 690 -11.90 14.38 -14.24
C THR A 690 -13.19 14.82 -14.93
N SER A 691 -14.17 15.30 -14.17
CA SER A 691 -15.48 15.75 -14.66
C SER A 691 -15.32 16.47 -16.01
N SER A 692 -15.85 15.91 -17.10
CA SER A 692 -15.74 16.53 -18.43
C SER A 692 -16.26 17.97 -18.42
N LYS A 693 -17.23 18.24 -17.55
CA LYS A 693 -17.76 19.57 -17.27
C LYS A 693 -16.73 20.50 -16.62
N ASP A 694 -15.95 20.01 -15.65
CA ASP A 694 -14.89 20.80 -15.00
C ASP A 694 -13.79 21.13 -16.00
N LEU A 695 -13.46 20.18 -16.89
CA LEU A 695 -12.51 20.39 -17.99
C LEU A 695 -13.00 21.44 -18.99
N GLU A 696 -14.26 21.37 -19.41
CA GLU A 696 -14.86 22.36 -20.29
C GLU A 696 -14.86 23.76 -19.65
N ILE A 697 -15.23 23.87 -18.37
CA ILE A 697 -15.18 25.13 -17.63
C ILE A 697 -13.73 25.66 -17.59
N ALA A 698 -12.75 24.79 -17.30
CA ALA A 698 -11.35 25.17 -17.26
C ALA A 698 -10.84 25.68 -18.61
N ILE A 699 -11.16 24.98 -19.71
CA ILE A 699 -10.80 25.40 -21.07
C ILE A 699 -11.44 26.75 -21.40
N ASN A 700 -12.73 26.94 -21.10
CA ASN A 700 -13.44 28.20 -21.35
C ASN A 700 -12.84 29.39 -20.60
N ILE A 701 -12.40 29.18 -19.35
CA ILE A 701 -11.72 30.22 -18.57
C ILE A 701 -10.36 30.53 -19.20
N LEU A 702 -9.54 29.51 -19.46
CA LEU A 702 -8.20 29.68 -19.99
C LEU A 702 -8.20 30.28 -21.41
N ASN A 703 -9.18 29.96 -22.25
CA ASN A 703 -9.37 30.58 -23.56
C ASN A 703 -9.61 32.09 -23.48
N LYS A 704 -10.16 32.62 -22.38
CA LYS A 704 -10.28 34.08 -22.20
C LYS A 704 -8.92 34.72 -21.88
N VAL A 705 -8.02 33.97 -21.25
CA VAL A 705 -6.70 34.45 -20.82
C VAL A 705 -5.65 34.30 -21.92
N GLN A 706 -5.87 33.41 -22.89
CA GLN A 706 -4.98 33.15 -24.03
C GLN A 706 -3.54 32.84 -23.56
N PRO A 707 -3.33 31.70 -22.87
CA PRO A 707 -2.10 31.40 -22.12
C PRO A 707 -0.85 31.33 -22.99
N PHE A 708 -0.97 30.93 -24.26
CA PHE A 708 0.18 30.76 -25.16
C PHE A 708 0.29 31.84 -26.25
N ASN A 709 -0.61 32.82 -26.26
CA ASN A 709 -0.47 34.02 -27.08
C ASN A 709 0.45 34.99 -26.35
N TYR A 710 1.63 35.25 -26.91
CA TYR A 710 2.63 36.12 -26.30
C TYR A 710 2.18 37.58 -26.35
N VAL A 711 2.16 38.24 -25.19
CA VAL A 711 1.83 39.65 -25.04
C VAL A 711 2.87 40.31 -24.14
N LYS A 712 3.67 41.20 -24.72
CA LYS A 712 4.70 41.95 -24.01
C LYS A 712 4.12 42.78 -22.87
N GLY A 713 4.74 42.68 -21.69
CA GLY A 713 4.39 43.38 -20.45
C GLY A 713 3.22 42.76 -19.67
N ARG A 714 2.60 41.68 -20.15
CA ARG A 714 1.44 41.06 -19.50
C ARG A 714 1.86 40.39 -18.19
N GLN A 715 1.16 40.70 -17.11
CA GLN A 715 1.44 40.13 -15.78
C GLN A 715 0.16 39.98 -14.95
N PHE A 716 0.19 39.05 -14.02
CA PHE A 716 -0.71 39.01 -12.88
C PHE A 716 -0.13 39.89 -11.76
N GLU A 717 -0.97 40.65 -11.06
CA GLU A 717 -0.60 41.45 -9.90
C GLU A 717 0.03 40.60 -8.79
N SER A 718 -0.47 39.39 -8.56
CA SER A 718 0.10 38.44 -7.60
C SER A 718 1.37 37.74 -8.11
N PHE A 719 1.70 37.83 -9.41
CA PHE A 719 2.84 37.11 -10.03
C PHE A 719 3.67 38.00 -10.99
N LYS A 720 4.19 39.12 -10.48
CA LYS A 720 4.95 40.13 -11.26
C LYS A 720 6.29 39.66 -11.83
N THR A 721 6.89 38.63 -11.24
CA THR A 721 8.27 38.19 -11.58
C THR A 721 8.39 36.67 -11.72
N ILE A 722 7.29 35.99 -12.06
CA ILE A 722 7.31 34.53 -12.14
C ILE A 722 8.18 34.02 -13.30
N ALA A 723 9.11 33.12 -12.98
CA ALA A 723 9.96 32.49 -13.98
C ALA A 723 9.16 31.53 -14.87
N LYS A 724 9.51 31.45 -16.15
CA LYS A 724 8.89 30.55 -17.13
C LYS A 724 8.97 29.08 -16.74
N ASN A 725 10.10 28.67 -16.19
CA ASN A 725 10.36 27.31 -15.76
C ASN A 725 11.02 27.41 -14.37
N PRO A 726 10.51 26.68 -13.37
CA PRO A 726 11.07 26.72 -12.02
C PRO A 726 12.57 26.40 -11.99
N LYS A 727 13.04 25.52 -12.90
CA LYS A 727 14.44 25.11 -13.00
C LYS A 727 15.33 26.14 -13.71
N LEU A 728 14.78 27.05 -14.54
CA LEU A 728 15.59 28.03 -15.28
C LEU A 728 16.21 29.11 -14.39
N VAL A 729 15.70 29.27 -13.16
CA VAL A 729 16.32 30.14 -12.15
C VAL A 729 17.68 29.57 -11.69
N VAL A 730 17.92 28.28 -11.94
CA VAL A 730 19.10 27.55 -11.49
C VAL A 730 20.11 27.45 -12.63
N GLN A 731 21.28 28.07 -12.49
CA GLN A 731 22.36 27.81 -13.43
C GLN A 731 22.88 26.39 -13.21
N LYS A 732 23.14 25.64 -14.31
CA LYS A 732 23.67 24.26 -14.21
C LYS A 732 24.91 24.19 -13.30
N LYS A 733 25.80 25.18 -13.40
CA LYS A 733 27.03 25.27 -12.58
C LYS A 733 26.72 25.35 -11.08
N ASP A 734 25.71 26.14 -10.69
CA ASP A 734 25.33 26.30 -9.28
C ASP A 734 24.71 25.02 -8.71
N LEU A 735 23.88 24.34 -9.50
CA LEU A 735 23.31 23.04 -9.14
C LEU A 735 24.42 22.00 -8.94
N VAL A 736 25.33 21.86 -9.90
CA VAL A 736 26.47 20.93 -9.83
C VAL A 736 27.33 21.23 -8.60
N HIS A 737 27.64 22.50 -8.33
CA HIS A 737 28.38 22.90 -7.12
C HIS A 737 27.66 22.53 -5.82
N ALA A 738 26.33 22.74 -5.78
CA ALA A 738 25.52 22.37 -4.63
C ALA A 738 25.48 20.85 -4.41
N ILE A 739 25.39 20.07 -5.50
CA ILE A 739 25.46 18.61 -5.48
C ILE A 739 26.82 18.17 -4.94
N GLN A 740 27.92 18.73 -5.45
CA GLN A 740 29.28 18.42 -4.98
C GLN A 740 29.43 18.65 -3.47
N LYS A 741 28.94 19.79 -2.97
CA LYS A 741 28.93 20.09 -1.52
C LYS A 741 28.11 19.07 -0.73
N LYS A 742 27.01 18.55 -1.28
CA LYS A 742 26.18 17.54 -0.61
C LYS A 742 26.86 16.17 -0.59
N ILE A 743 27.48 15.75 -1.69
CA ILE A 743 28.28 14.52 -1.75
C ILE A 743 29.41 14.58 -0.70
N GLN A 744 30.14 15.70 -0.62
CA GLN A 744 31.19 15.90 0.38
C GLN A 744 30.67 15.86 1.83
N ARG A 745 29.48 16.39 2.10
CA ARG A 745 28.87 16.31 3.45
C ARG A 745 28.41 14.89 3.79
N LEU A 746 27.91 14.14 2.81
CA LEU A 746 27.56 12.73 3.02
C LEU A 746 28.82 11.92 3.33
N PHE A 747 29.97 12.23 2.72
CA PHE A 747 31.27 11.64 3.04
C PHE A 747 31.75 11.91 4.49
N LEU A 748 31.51 13.11 5.03
CA LEU A 748 31.93 13.44 6.40
C LEU A 748 31.06 12.79 7.49
N ASN A 749 29.90 12.27 7.11
CA ASN A 749 28.93 11.65 8.02
C ASN A 749 28.84 10.11 7.85
N SER A 750 29.54 9.55 6.86
CA SER A 750 29.78 8.11 6.66
C SER A 750 31.11 7.73 7.28
#